data_AF-A0A6V8CC41-F1
#
_entry.id   AF-A0A6V8CC41-F1
#
_cell.length_a   1.000
_cell.length_b   1.000
_cell.length_c   1.000
_cell.angle_alpha   90.00
_cell.angle_beta   90.00
_cell.angle_gamma   90.00
#
_symmetry.space_group_name_H-M   'P 1'
#
loop_
_entity.id
_entity.type
_entity.pdbx_description
1 polymer ?
#
loop_
_entity_poly.entity_id
_entity_poly.type
_entity_poly.pdbx_seq_one_letter_code
_entity_poly.pdbx_strand_id
1 'polypeptide(L)'
;MTEKRDIATRMAGNQKQASISEFFEKNKHFLGFDSLHRSLITAVKEAVDNALDACEEARILPDIRIEIRKADPKRDVIELEVEDNGPGIPRDSIAKVFGQLLFGSRFHAIRQSRGQQGIGITGVVMYSQLTTGKPTHVRSKIASETTAVEMELGLDTKSNKAIKSKEQRVPWVLEDGTEKVSGLNVRCRMKAKFQRGKQSVWQYLRMTSIVNPHASITFVDPDGETSHWPRVTERLPRKVNAIKPHPHGIELGQLNRLAKATKAANLSIFLKTDFSGVPGRAVKEMCEVSGLVDAKGQPLKSRPGRLDPEQIRALAETFQGIRGYLRPYRLDHRGSRIYVANARRPGNPTVPIADAKHGDLLDALTGASIDDLVGIVTDRTDMHWEESLTELVGAVSVAHGEGPWNKQSADAISKHLRKNWDPRIVFEPVKLLKPPIDCLSPIEELLIKKGLSKTIDSRFVTTLTRAPTVSTGNPFQIEVGLIFGEGMPSDSAVEVLRFANRVPLMYQQGGCMLTKAIESVDWRQYGLDQPGGNGVPKGPAAILVHLASTNVQFTSEAKEAVADNEEVREEARKAMLELGRGLRKHLEKKKKLAKTREKFELITDILPAIAEKSAAILGREVPALAGSITKIMNAVIAQEETVWDKESKRTEVEISLRNYTAKARSYTLLANWPQREGAIMVDNERGGRAEMTGVWAWKLETLKPGESATITFALDGLEKGDWTETDVFYRGAGDVIGATKMDDALLAELRRQEDVLTGEPDEEEEASEEEEAMLESDPEPPSSPEIDDEEPPTPSGPKQTLFDYTEGDA
;
A
#
# COMPACT_ATOMS: atom_id res chain seq x y z
N MET A 1 -63.00 37.33 12.09
CA MET A 1 -61.52 37.44 12.04
C MET A 1 -60.94 36.04 11.95
N THR A 2 -60.84 35.50 10.73
CA THR A 2 -60.19 34.22 10.45
C THR A 2 -58.83 34.57 9.87
N GLU A 3 -57.84 34.68 10.75
CA GLU A 3 -56.48 35.03 10.38
C GLU A 3 -55.92 34.01 9.38
N LYS A 4 -55.36 34.57 8.32
CA LYS A 4 -54.51 33.90 7.33
C LYS A 4 -53.47 33.07 8.08
N ARG A 5 -53.62 31.73 8.09
CA ARG A 5 -52.51 30.83 8.41
C ARG A 5 -51.34 31.24 7.52
N ASP A 6 -50.23 31.60 8.15
CA ASP A 6 -49.03 32.09 7.50
C ASP A 6 -48.61 31.16 6.35
N ILE A 7 -48.30 31.76 5.20
CA ILE A 7 -47.93 31.04 3.98
C ILE A 7 -46.70 30.17 4.27
N ALA A 8 -45.79 30.64 5.13
CA ALA A 8 -44.64 29.89 5.60
C ALA A 8 -45.03 28.59 6.32
N THR A 9 -46.03 28.60 7.21
CA THR A 9 -46.50 27.41 7.94
C THR A 9 -47.18 26.41 7.01
N ARG A 10 -47.91 26.89 5.99
CA ARG A 10 -48.50 26.04 4.95
C ARG A 10 -47.44 25.45 4.01
N MET A 11 -46.40 26.21 3.69
CA MET A 11 -45.26 25.73 2.89
C MET A 11 -44.40 24.72 3.69
N ALA A 12 -44.18 24.97 4.99
CA ALA A 12 -43.48 24.05 5.88
C ALA A 12 -44.23 22.72 6.04
N GLY A 13 -45.56 22.73 6.14
CA GLY A 13 -46.38 21.50 6.18
C GLY A 13 -46.32 20.66 4.90
N ASN A 14 -45.87 21.23 3.77
CA ASN A 14 -45.64 20.52 2.51
C ASN A 14 -44.22 19.97 2.37
N GLN A 15 -43.29 20.33 3.27
CA GLN A 15 -41.94 19.79 3.26
C GLN A 15 -41.97 18.36 3.80
N LYS A 16 -41.67 17.39 2.95
CA LYS A 16 -41.55 15.97 3.32
C LYS A 16 -40.08 15.58 3.30
N GLN A 17 -39.60 15.02 4.40
CA GLN A 17 -38.28 14.39 4.44
C GLN A 17 -38.34 13.08 3.65
N ALA A 18 -37.56 12.99 2.58
CA ALA A 18 -37.41 11.75 1.83
C ALA A 18 -36.54 10.77 2.63
N SER A 19 -36.88 9.49 2.59
CA SER A 19 -36.02 8.46 3.17
C SER A 19 -34.79 8.23 2.27
N ILE A 20 -33.75 7.60 2.83
CA ILE A 20 -32.55 7.22 2.08
C ILE A 20 -32.91 6.22 0.97
N SER A 21 -33.83 5.29 1.23
CA SER A 21 -34.28 4.32 0.24
C SER A 21 -35.07 4.99 -0.90
N GLU A 22 -35.90 6.00 -0.61
CA GLU A 22 -36.60 6.78 -1.64
C GLU A 22 -35.62 7.59 -2.53
N PHE A 23 -34.54 8.09 -1.93
CA PHE A 23 -33.47 8.76 -2.68
C PHE A 23 -32.82 7.82 -3.69
N PHE A 24 -32.45 6.60 -3.28
CA PHE A 24 -31.82 5.64 -4.19
C PHE A 24 -32.80 4.98 -5.16
N GLU A 25 -34.09 4.86 -4.80
CA GLU A 25 -35.14 4.42 -5.71
C GLU A 25 -35.23 5.35 -6.93
N LYS A 26 -35.14 6.66 -6.71
CA LYS A 26 -35.13 7.68 -7.78
C LYS A 26 -33.78 7.77 -8.49
N ASN A 27 -32.68 7.51 -7.77
CA ASN A 27 -31.32 7.69 -8.28
C ASN A 27 -30.52 6.37 -8.32
N LYS A 28 -31.06 5.37 -9.01
CA LYS A 28 -30.48 4.01 -9.11
C LYS A 28 -29.06 3.99 -9.68
N HIS A 29 -28.71 4.99 -10.50
CA HIS A 29 -27.40 5.13 -11.12
C HIS A 29 -26.27 5.36 -10.09
N PHE A 30 -26.55 5.96 -8.92
CA PHE A 30 -25.53 6.10 -7.86
C PHE A 30 -25.12 4.75 -7.28
N LEU A 31 -26.04 3.78 -7.25
CA LEU A 31 -25.75 2.42 -6.80
C LEU A 31 -25.11 1.53 -7.90
N GLY A 32 -24.80 2.08 -9.08
CA GLY A 32 -24.24 1.30 -10.18
C GLY A 32 -25.28 0.52 -10.99
N PHE A 33 -26.58 0.80 -10.82
CA PHE A 33 -27.67 0.23 -11.60
C PHE A 33 -28.15 1.18 -12.71
N ASP A 34 -27.26 1.52 -13.65
CA ASP A 34 -27.55 2.42 -14.77
C ASP A 34 -28.15 1.73 -16.00
N SER A 35 -27.67 0.52 -16.29
CA SER A 35 -27.91 -0.24 -17.52
C SER A 35 -28.08 -1.72 -17.18
N LEU A 36 -28.75 -2.47 -18.06
CA LEU A 36 -29.06 -3.89 -17.82
C LEU A 36 -27.81 -4.77 -17.69
N HIS A 37 -26.75 -4.47 -18.44
CA HIS A 37 -25.49 -5.22 -18.37
C HIS A 37 -24.74 -4.92 -17.08
N ARG A 38 -24.62 -3.63 -16.72
CA ARG A 38 -23.92 -3.20 -15.50
C ARG A 38 -24.64 -3.67 -14.25
N SER A 39 -25.97 -3.63 -14.25
CA SER A 39 -26.80 -4.05 -13.11
C SER A 39 -26.50 -5.49 -12.66
N LEU A 40 -26.26 -6.40 -13.61
CA LEU A 40 -25.87 -7.77 -13.30
C LEU A 40 -24.49 -7.85 -12.66
N ILE A 41 -23.51 -7.15 -13.23
CA ILE A 41 -22.14 -7.13 -12.72
C ILE A 41 -22.09 -6.54 -11.31
N THR A 42 -22.80 -5.43 -11.07
CA THR A 42 -22.94 -4.82 -9.75
C THR A 42 -23.54 -5.81 -8.75
N ALA A 43 -24.60 -6.54 -9.13
CA ALA A 43 -25.21 -7.53 -8.25
C ALA A 43 -24.26 -8.69 -7.89
N VAL A 44 -23.53 -9.22 -8.88
CA VAL A 44 -22.52 -10.26 -8.63
C VAL A 44 -21.39 -9.73 -7.77
N LYS A 45 -20.89 -8.51 -8.06
CA LYS A 45 -19.82 -7.86 -7.30
C LYS A 45 -20.17 -7.73 -5.82
N GLU A 46 -21.34 -7.16 -5.51
CA GLU A 46 -21.77 -6.96 -4.13
C GLU A 46 -22.05 -8.28 -3.40
N ALA A 47 -22.50 -9.32 -4.10
CA ALA A 47 -22.70 -10.64 -3.50
C ALA A 47 -21.38 -11.35 -3.20
N VAL A 48 -20.45 -11.38 -4.16
CA VAL A 48 -19.14 -12.05 -4.03
C VAL A 48 -18.25 -11.34 -3.01
N ASP A 49 -18.19 -10.00 -3.01
CA ASP A 49 -17.39 -9.25 -2.05
C ASP A 49 -17.86 -9.49 -0.61
N ASN A 50 -19.17 -9.60 -0.38
CA ASN A 50 -19.72 -9.91 0.94
C ASN A 50 -19.46 -11.37 1.36
N ALA A 51 -19.53 -12.32 0.43
CA ALA A 51 -19.18 -13.72 0.69
C ALA A 51 -17.69 -13.86 1.08
N LEU A 52 -16.79 -13.22 0.34
CA LEU A 52 -15.35 -13.21 0.63
C LEU A 52 -15.05 -12.58 2.00
N ASP A 53 -15.62 -11.41 2.28
CA ASP A 53 -15.45 -10.73 3.56
C ASP A 53 -15.94 -11.60 4.74
N ALA A 54 -17.09 -12.27 4.59
CA ALA A 54 -17.67 -13.12 5.64
C ALA A 54 -16.80 -14.36 5.91
N CYS A 55 -16.27 -14.99 4.86
CA CYS A 55 -15.37 -16.14 4.99
C CYS A 55 -14.04 -15.73 5.66
N GLU A 56 -13.44 -14.63 5.22
CA GLU A 56 -12.17 -14.15 5.77
C GLU A 56 -12.27 -13.70 7.24
N GLU A 57 -13.38 -13.04 7.61
CA GLU A 57 -13.63 -12.62 9.00
C GLU A 57 -13.85 -13.84 9.92
N ALA A 58 -14.48 -14.90 9.41
CA ALA A 58 -14.65 -16.18 10.10
C ALA A 58 -13.44 -17.12 10.02
N ARG A 59 -12.37 -16.74 9.29
CA ARG A 59 -11.20 -17.58 9.00
C ARG A 59 -11.53 -18.91 8.32
N ILE A 60 -12.52 -18.90 7.43
CA ILE A 60 -12.91 -20.04 6.58
C ILE A 60 -12.35 -19.80 5.18
N LEU A 61 -11.79 -20.83 4.54
CA LEU A 61 -11.34 -20.75 3.16
C LEU A 61 -12.54 -20.62 2.20
N PRO A 62 -12.67 -19.52 1.43
CA PRO A 62 -13.86 -19.26 0.65
C PRO A 62 -14.06 -20.29 -0.47
N ASP A 63 -15.28 -20.81 -0.56
CA ASP A 63 -15.79 -21.55 -1.72
C ASP A 63 -17.13 -20.93 -2.13
N ILE A 64 -17.15 -20.36 -3.33
CA ILE A 64 -18.25 -19.52 -3.82
C ILE A 64 -18.76 -20.10 -5.13
N ARG A 65 -20.06 -20.40 -5.19
CA ARG A 65 -20.77 -20.84 -6.39
C ARG A 65 -21.71 -19.74 -6.84
N ILE A 66 -21.54 -19.29 -8.08
CA ILE A 66 -22.39 -18.30 -8.74
C ILE A 66 -23.08 -18.96 -9.92
N GLU A 67 -24.40 -18.85 -9.97
CA GLU A 67 -25.21 -19.37 -11.07
C GLU A 67 -26.15 -18.28 -11.58
N ILE A 68 -26.20 -18.12 -12.90
CA ILE A 68 -27.10 -17.16 -13.55
C ILE A 68 -28.01 -17.91 -14.51
N ARG A 69 -29.34 -17.80 -14.33
CA ARG A 69 -30.34 -18.44 -15.18
C ARG A 69 -31.21 -17.42 -15.90
N LYS A 70 -31.64 -17.72 -17.12
CA LYS A 70 -32.63 -16.90 -17.86
C LYS A 70 -34.04 -17.26 -17.37
N ALA A 71 -34.63 -16.43 -16.51
CA ALA A 71 -35.96 -16.67 -15.96
C ALA A 71 -37.09 -16.29 -16.95
N ASP A 72 -36.95 -15.15 -17.64
CA ASP A 72 -37.85 -14.75 -18.73
C ASP A 72 -37.04 -14.01 -19.82
N PRO A 73 -36.68 -14.71 -20.93
CA PRO A 73 -35.92 -14.12 -22.02
C PRO A 73 -36.62 -12.96 -22.73
N LYS A 74 -37.96 -12.91 -22.73
CA LYS A 74 -38.71 -11.86 -23.44
C LYS A 74 -38.72 -10.53 -22.68
N ARG A 75 -38.48 -10.58 -21.38
CA ARG A 75 -38.50 -9.41 -20.48
C ARG A 75 -37.11 -9.05 -19.93
N ASP A 76 -36.07 -9.68 -20.46
CA ASP A 76 -34.69 -9.58 -19.98
C ASP A 76 -34.59 -9.83 -18.46
N VAL A 77 -35.33 -10.82 -17.94
CA VAL A 77 -35.30 -11.17 -16.51
C VAL A 77 -34.38 -12.36 -16.31
N ILE A 78 -33.41 -12.16 -15.42
CA ILE A 78 -32.47 -13.19 -14.98
C ILE A 78 -32.68 -13.52 -13.52
N GLU A 79 -32.30 -14.74 -13.15
CA GLU A 79 -32.20 -15.21 -11.78
C GLU A 79 -30.72 -15.37 -11.46
N LEU A 80 -30.24 -14.61 -10.48
CA LEU A 80 -28.89 -14.70 -9.95
C LEU A 80 -28.95 -15.45 -8.63
N GLU A 81 -28.16 -16.50 -8.51
CA GLU A 81 -27.97 -17.30 -7.31
C GLU A 81 -26.50 -17.28 -6.92
N VAL A 82 -26.23 -16.90 -5.68
CA VAL A 82 -24.87 -16.89 -5.10
C VAL A 82 -24.90 -17.68 -3.81
N GLU A 83 -24.03 -18.66 -3.73
CA GLU A 83 -23.88 -19.54 -2.58
C GLU A 83 -22.44 -19.48 -2.06
N ASP A 84 -22.31 -19.37 -0.75
CA ASP A 84 -21.02 -19.41 -0.04
C ASP A 84 -21.01 -20.46 1.08
N ASN A 85 -19.80 -20.74 1.56
CA ASN A 85 -19.50 -21.59 2.71
C ASN A 85 -19.13 -20.78 3.98
N GLY A 86 -19.56 -19.51 4.07
CA GLY A 86 -19.27 -18.65 5.20
C GLY A 86 -19.95 -19.09 6.50
N PRO A 87 -19.88 -18.26 7.56
CA PRO A 87 -20.46 -18.59 8.87
C PRO A 87 -22.00 -18.59 8.89
N GLY A 88 -22.65 -18.08 7.84
CA GLY A 88 -24.07 -17.77 7.83
C GLY A 88 -24.41 -16.51 8.63
N ILE A 89 -25.70 -16.14 8.63
CA ILE A 89 -26.21 -14.94 9.30
C ILE A 89 -27.32 -15.35 10.28
N PRO A 90 -27.25 -14.91 11.55
CA PRO A 90 -28.32 -15.12 12.52
C PRO A 90 -29.67 -14.58 12.05
N ARG A 91 -30.74 -15.34 12.29
CA ARG A 91 -32.13 -15.02 11.91
C ARG A 91 -32.52 -13.56 12.14
N ASP A 92 -32.23 -13.03 13.33
CA ASP A 92 -32.63 -11.67 13.72
C ASP A 92 -31.87 -10.58 12.96
N SER A 93 -30.67 -10.92 12.46
CA SER A 93 -29.77 -10.02 11.74
C SER A 93 -30.01 -10.05 10.23
N ILE A 94 -30.52 -11.15 9.65
CA ILE A 94 -30.78 -11.28 8.20
C ILE A 94 -31.57 -10.07 7.68
N ALA A 95 -32.66 -9.73 8.36
CA ALA A 95 -33.51 -8.63 7.94
C ALA A 95 -32.82 -7.26 8.00
N LYS A 96 -31.92 -7.04 8.96
CA LYS A 96 -31.18 -5.77 9.07
C LYS A 96 -30.13 -5.67 7.96
N VAL A 97 -29.43 -6.77 7.67
CA VAL A 97 -28.38 -6.83 6.65
C VAL A 97 -28.94 -6.60 5.24
N PHE A 98 -30.07 -7.22 4.89
CA PHE A 98 -30.62 -7.17 3.53
C PHE A 98 -31.71 -6.10 3.32
N GLY A 99 -32.29 -5.55 4.39
CA GLY A 99 -33.45 -4.66 4.30
C GLY A 99 -33.33 -3.36 5.07
N GLN A 100 -32.12 -2.98 5.49
CA GLN A 100 -31.82 -1.62 5.96
C GLN A 100 -30.61 -1.07 5.21
N LEU A 101 -30.80 0.05 4.51
CA LEU A 101 -29.67 0.78 3.92
C LEU A 101 -28.84 1.44 5.03
N LEU A 102 -27.53 1.47 4.82
CA LEU A 102 -26.53 2.01 5.75
C LEU A 102 -26.45 1.27 7.09
N PHE A 103 -26.78 -0.02 7.10
CA PHE A 103 -26.60 -0.87 8.26
C PHE A 103 -25.36 -1.76 8.10
N GLY A 104 -24.45 -1.72 9.07
CA GLY A 104 -23.27 -2.59 9.04
C GLY A 104 -22.26 -2.30 10.16
N SER A 105 -21.46 -3.30 10.51
CA SER A 105 -20.34 -3.16 11.46
C SER A 105 -19.17 -2.34 10.89
N ARG A 106 -19.14 -2.12 9.57
CA ARG A 106 -18.02 -1.51 8.82
C ARG A 106 -17.97 0.03 8.90
N PHE A 107 -19.01 0.68 9.43
CA PHE A 107 -19.14 2.15 9.44
C PHE A 107 -18.28 2.91 10.46
N HIS A 108 -17.94 2.26 11.58
CA HIS A 108 -17.35 2.94 12.73
C HIS A 108 -15.86 2.61 12.91
N ALA A 109 -15.32 1.71 12.09
CA ALA A 109 -13.95 1.22 12.20
C ALA A 109 -13.14 1.65 10.97
N ILE A 110 -12.03 2.33 11.19
CA ILE A 110 -11.07 2.67 10.13
C ILE A 110 -10.17 1.44 9.94
N ARG A 111 -10.50 0.61 8.96
CA ARG A 111 -9.73 -0.56 8.55
C ARG A 111 -9.92 -0.78 7.06
N GLN A 112 -8.96 -1.42 6.40
CA GLN A 112 -9.16 -1.85 5.02
C GLN A 112 -10.38 -2.79 4.93
N SER A 113 -11.25 -2.53 3.96
CA SER A 113 -12.41 -3.36 3.65
C SER A 113 -12.79 -3.25 2.18
N ARG A 114 -13.41 -4.30 1.62
CA ARG A 114 -13.98 -4.30 0.25
C ARG A 114 -15.22 -3.40 0.19
N GLY A 115 -16.09 -3.49 1.20
CA GLY A 115 -17.33 -2.69 1.38
C GLY A 115 -17.19 -1.55 2.40
N GLN A 116 -17.52 -0.30 2.01
CA GLN A 116 -17.26 0.89 2.84
C GLN A 116 -18.54 1.45 3.53
N GLN A 117 -19.69 1.37 2.85
CA GLN A 117 -20.90 2.10 3.25
C GLN A 117 -22.14 1.22 3.50
N GLY A 118 -22.03 -0.11 3.60
CA GLY A 118 -23.18 -0.97 3.95
C GLY A 118 -24.45 -0.80 3.08
N ILE A 119 -24.28 -0.39 1.81
CA ILE A 119 -25.37 -0.18 0.83
C ILE A 119 -25.48 -1.33 -0.18
N GLY A 120 -24.42 -2.11 -0.34
CA GLY A 120 -24.21 -3.03 -1.46
C GLY A 120 -25.36 -4.02 -1.70
N ILE A 121 -25.45 -5.04 -0.85
CA ILE A 121 -26.42 -6.13 -1.04
C ILE A 121 -27.89 -5.66 -0.91
N THR A 122 -28.15 -4.69 -0.03
CA THR A 122 -29.48 -4.06 0.10
C THR A 122 -29.89 -3.32 -1.18
N GLY A 123 -28.92 -2.73 -1.89
CA GLY A 123 -29.13 -2.14 -3.22
C GLY A 123 -29.58 -3.18 -4.25
N VAL A 124 -29.02 -4.39 -4.21
CA VAL A 124 -29.43 -5.52 -5.07
C VAL A 124 -30.86 -5.97 -4.77
N VAL A 125 -31.21 -6.07 -3.48
CA VAL A 125 -32.59 -6.40 -3.04
C VAL A 125 -33.57 -5.35 -3.55
N MET A 126 -33.24 -4.07 -3.37
CA MET A 126 -34.06 -2.96 -3.84
C MET A 126 -34.21 -2.97 -5.37
N TYR A 127 -33.13 -3.15 -6.12
CA TYR A 127 -33.17 -3.20 -7.58
C TYR A 127 -34.02 -4.37 -8.09
N SER A 128 -33.88 -5.55 -7.48
CA SER A 128 -34.68 -6.74 -7.80
C SER A 128 -36.17 -6.48 -7.60
N GLN A 129 -36.55 -5.90 -6.45
CA GLN A 129 -37.94 -5.53 -6.14
C GLN A 129 -38.48 -4.47 -7.11
N LEU A 130 -37.71 -3.44 -7.43
CA LEU A 130 -38.15 -2.36 -8.33
C LEU A 130 -38.31 -2.81 -9.78
N THR A 131 -37.56 -3.82 -10.22
CA THR A 131 -37.57 -4.26 -11.63
C THR A 131 -38.51 -5.43 -11.91
N THR A 132 -38.63 -6.38 -10.98
CA THR A 132 -39.47 -7.59 -11.15
C THR A 132 -40.64 -7.67 -10.19
N GLY A 133 -40.66 -6.87 -9.11
CA GLY A 133 -41.65 -6.94 -8.04
C GLY A 133 -41.52 -8.19 -7.15
N LYS A 134 -40.53 -9.06 -7.39
CA LYS A 134 -40.33 -10.29 -6.63
C LYS A 134 -39.40 -10.03 -5.44
N PRO A 135 -39.68 -10.65 -4.27
CA PRO A 135 -38.77 -10.57 -3.13
C PRO A 135 -37.47 -11.37 -3.40
N THR A 136 -36.42 -11.03 -2.68
CA THR A 136 -35.15 -11.77 -2.68
C THR A 136 -35.27 -12.96 -1.73
N HIS A 137 -34.87 -14.12 -2.20
CA HIS A 137 -34.88 -15.34 -1.42
C HIS A 137 -33.52 -15.53 -0.73
N VAL A 138 -33.54 -15.71 0.58
CA VAL A 138 -32.33 -15.90 1.38
C VAL A 138 -32.45 -17.16 2.20
N ARG A 139 -31.45 -18.04 2.08
CA ARG A 139 -31.29 -19.24 2.89
C ARG A 139 -29.97 -19.17 3.62
N SER A 140 -29.99 -19.23 4.95
CA SER A 140 -28.79 -19.13 5.78
C SER A 140 -28.70 -20.25 6.80
N LYS A 141 -27.51 -20.82 6.94
CA LYS A 141 -27.19 -21.90 7.85
C LYS A 141 -26.01 -21.51 8.72
N ILE A 142 -26.18 -21.59 10.03
CA ILE A 142 -25.11 -21.37 11.01
C ILE A 142 -24.66 -22.74 11.51
N ALA A 143 -23.36 -22.88 11.81
CA ALA A 143 -22.78 -24.13 12.28
C ALA A 143 -23.42 -24.67 13.57
N SER A 144 -23.91 -23.78 14.45
CA SER A 144 -24.54 -24.15 15.72
C SER A 144 -25.97 -24.67 15.59
N GLU A 145 -26.66 -24.39 14.48
CA GLU A 145 -28.05 -24.82 14.27
C GLU A 145 -28.11 -26.06 13.38
N THR A 146 -29.10 -26.94 13.55
CA THR A 146 -29.26 -28.14 12.68
C THR A 146 -29.97 -27.81 11.36
N THR A 147 -30.92 -26.88 11.39
CA THR A 147 -31.70 -26.46 10.21
C THR A 147 -31.21 -25.12 9.66
N ALA A 148 -31.33 -24.91 8.35
CA ALA A 148 -31.18 -23.59 7.74
C ALA A 148 -32.46 -22.76 7.91
N VAL A 149 -32.31 -21.45 8.04
CA VAL A 149 -33.42 -20.49 7.99
C VAL A 149 -33.58 -20.03 6.55
N GLU A 150 -34.80 -20.11 6.03
CA GLU A 150 -35.16 -19.71 4.68
C GLU A 150 -36.26 -18.64 4.77
N MET A 151 -36.08 -17.52 4.07
CA MET A 151 -37.07 -16.44 4.06
C MET A 151 -37.00 -15.60 2.77
N GLU A 152 -38.11 -14.96 2.45
CA GLU A 152 -38.22 -13.96 1.40
C GLU A 152 -38.13 -12.55 2.01
N LEU A 153 -37.30 -11.69 1.40
CA LEU A 153 -37.01 -10.34 1.85
C LEU A 153 -37.32 -9.31 0.77
N GLY A 154 -38.03 -8.27 1.16
CA GLY A 154 -38.19 -7.02 0.41
C GLY A 154 -37.77 -5.82 1.25
N LEU A 155 -37.72 -4.64 0.63
CA LEU A 155 -37.43 -3.37 1.26
C LEU A 155 -38.67 -2.47 1.20
N ASP A 156 -39.11 -1.96 2.35
CA ASP A 156 -40.02 -0.83 2.41
C ASP A 156 -39.21 0.46 2.26
N THR A 157 -39.35 1.12 1.10
CA THR A 157 -38.58 2.32 0.80
C THR A 157 -39.00 3.50 1.67
N LYS A 158 -40.22 3.55 2.21
CA LYS A 158 -40.65 4.69 3.06
C LYS A 158 -40.04 4.63 4.45
N SER A 159 -40.05 3.44 5.06
CA SER A 159 -39.57 3.26 6.44
C SER A 159 -38.12 2.80 6.55
N ASN A 160 -37.45 2.49 5.42
CA ASN A 160 -36.12 1.86 5.37
C ASN A 160 -36.03 0.63 6.27
N LYS A 161 -37.02 -0.27 6.15
CA LYS A 161 -37.10 -1.53 6.90
C LYS A 161 -37.40 -2.70 5.97
N ALA A 162 -36.97 -3.89 6.38
CA ALA A 162 -37.23 -5.12 5.67
C ALA A 162 -38.71 -5.53 5.77
N ILE A 163 -39.27 -5.97 4.65
CA ILE A 163 -40.53 -6.71 4.57
C ILE A 163 -40.16 -8.20 4.51
N LYS A 164 -40.60 -9.00 5.48
CA LYS A 164 -40.32 -10.44 5.55
C LYS A 164 -41.55 -11.25 5.14
N SER A 165 -41.36 -12.29 4.34
CA SER A 165 -42.39 -13.27 4.01
C SER A 165 -41.83 -14.70 3.97
N LYS A 166 -42.72 -15.69 4.06
CA LYS A 166 -42.42 -17.13 3.93
C LYS A 166 -41.21 -17.59 4.74
N GLU A 167 -41.19 -17.27 6.02
CA GLU A 167 -40.13 -17.70 6.93
C GLU A 167 -40.35 -19.16 7.34
N GLN A 168 -39.35 -20.01 7.09
CA GLN A 168 -39.37 -21.43 7.44
C GLN A 168 -37.97 -21.95 7.81
N ARG A 169 -37.93 -23.08 8.51
CA ARG A 169 -36.70 -23.82 8.81
C ARG A 169 -36.64 -25.07 7.94
N VAL A 170 -35.56 -25.25 7.20
CA VAL A 170 -35.39 -26.38 6.25
C VAL A 170 -34.05 -27.07 6.45
N PRO A 171 -33.97 -28.41 6.38
CA PRO A 171 -32.69 -29.11 6.33
C PRO A 171 -31.96 -28.75 5.03
N TRP A 172 -30.65 -28.50 5.09
CA TRP A 172 -29.84 -28.19 3.92
C TRP A 172 -28.86 -29.33 3.66
N VAL A 173 -29.22 -30.16 2.68
CA VAL A 173 -28.41 -31.30 2.23
C VAL A 173 -27.78 -30.92 0.89
N LEU A 174 -26.49 -31.22 0.73
CA LEU A 174 -25.72 -31.02 -0.49
C LEU A 174 -25.99 -32.15 -1.50
N GLU A 175 -25.51 -31.98 -2.73
CA GLU A 175 -25.71 -32.96 -3.82
C GLU A 175 -25.12 -34.35 -3.50
N ASP A 176 -24.14 -34.43 -2.59
CA ASP A 176 -23.47 -35.65 -2.12
C ASP A 176 -24.20 -36.34 -0.96
N GLY A 177 -25.34 -35.80 -0.50
CA GLY A 177 -26.11 -36.33 0.63
C GLY A 177 -25.60 -35.88 2.01
N THR A 178 -24.55 -35.06 2.09
CA THR A 178 -24.05 -34.52 3.36
C THR A 178 -24.81 -33.24 3.78
N GLU A 179 -24.95 -33.01 5.08
CA GLU A 179 -25.55 -31.77 5.58
C GLU A 179 -24.59 -30.60 5.46
N LYS A 180 -25.07 -29.47 4.94
CA LYS A 180 -24.28 -28.24 4.88
C LYS A 180 -24.01 -27.73 6.29
N VAL A 181 -22.73 -27.64 6.66
CA VAL A 181 -22.28 -27.20 7.98
C VAL A 181 -22.70 -25.75 8.24
N SER A 182 -22.28 -24.84 7.37
CA SER A 182 -22.63 -23.42 7.40
C SER A 182 -22.60 -22.80 6.01
N GLY A 183 -23.26 -21.65 5.85
CA GLY A 183 -23.19 -20.86 4.63
C GLY A 183 -24.43 -20.02 4.38
N LEU A 184 -24.40 -19.29 3.28
CA LEU A 184 -25.49 -18.43 2.84
C LEU A 184 -25.75 -18.67 1.35
N ASN A 185 -27.02 -18.70 0.97
CA ASN A 185 -27.47 -18.72 -0.42
C ASN A 185 -28.46 -17.56 -0.61
N VAL A 186 -28.19 -16.74 -1.61
CA VAL A 186 -29.00 -15.58 -1.97
C VAL A 186 -29.45 -15.76 -3.41
N ARG A 187 -30.76 -15.84 -3.63
CA ARG A 187 -31.38 -15.93 -4.95
C ARG A 187 -32.24 -14.70 -5.21
N CYS A 188 -31.93 -13.96 -6.26
CA CYS A 188 -32.62 -12.73 -6.63
C CYS A 188 -33.02 -12.73 -8.10
N ARG A 189 -34.17 -12.13 -8.41
CA ARG A 189 -34.69 -11.97 -9.77
C ARG A 189 -34.72 -10.50 -10.14
N MET A 190 -34.01 -10.15 -11.19
CA MET A 190 -33.88 -8.76 -11.63
C MET A 190 -33.92 -8.65 -13.15
N LYS A 191 -34.27 -7.47 -13.65
CA LYS A 191 -34.09 -7.16 -15.07
C LYS A 191 -32.63 -6.87 -15.34
N ALA A 192 -31.98 -7.71 -16.14
CA ALA A 192 -30.58 -7.56 -16.48
C ALA A 192 -30.21 -8.44 -17.69
N LYS A 193 -29.12 -8.09 -18.36
CA LYS A 193 -28.68 -8.76 -19.59
C LYS A 193 -27.26 -9.27 -19.45
N PHE A 194 -27.07 -10.55 -19.75
CA PHE A 194 -25.75 -11.16 -19.78
C PHE A 194 -25.03 -10.86 -21.10
N GLN A 195 -23.73 -10.54 -21.01
CA GLN A 195 -22.87 -10.27 -22.16
C GLN A 195 -21.50 -10.92 -21.94
N ARG A 196 -20.93 -11.47 -23.01
CA ARG A 196 -19.55 -11.99 -23.07
C ARG A 196 -18.58 -10.89 -23.52
N GLY A 197 -17.34 -10.90 -23.01
CA GLY A 197 -16.28 -9.94 -23.39
C GLY A 197 -15.55 -9.29 -22.21
N LYS A 198 -14.85 -8.18 -22.44
CA LYS A 198 -14.01 -7.49 -21.44
C LYS A 198 -14.80 -6.88 -20.26
N GLN A 199 -16.06 -6.52 -20.47
CA GLN A 199 -16.96 -6.01 -19.42
C GLN A 199 -18.05 -7.03 -19.12
N SER A 200 -17.64 -8.24 -18.74
CA SER A 200 -18.52 -9.36 -18.44
C SER A 200 -18.38 -9.80 -16.99
N VAL A 201 -19.41 -10.51 -16.50
CA VAL A 201 -19.35 -11.18 -15.18
C VAL A 201 -18.17 -12.16 -15.13
N TRP A 202 -17.89 -12.86 -16.23
CA TRP A 202 -16.77 -13.78 -16.32
C TRP A 202 -15.43 -13.08 -16.10
N GLN A 203 -15.19 -11.93 -16.74
CA GLN A 203 -13.95 -11.18 -16.55
C GLN A 203 -13.84 -10.64 -15.11
N TYR A 204 -14.95 -10.19 -14.51
CA TYR A 204 -14.96 -9.79 -13.10
C TYR A 204 -14.51 -10.94 -12.19
N LEU A 205 -15.11 -12.13 -12.33
CA LEU A 205 -14.77 -13.29 -11.52
C LEU A 205 -13.34 -13.78 -11.76
N ARG A 206 -12.86 -13.73 -13.02
CA ARG A 206 -11.45 -13.98 -13.35
C ARG A 206 -10.54 -13.03 -12.57
N MET A 207 -10.79 -11.72 -12.62
CA MET A 207 -10.02 -10.72 -11.89
C MET A 207 -10.10 -10.92 -10.37
N THR A 208 -11.27 -11.24 -9.83
CA THR A 208 -11.45 -11.55 -8.40
C THR A 208 -10.63 -12.77 -7.99
N SER A 209 -10.53 -13.78 -8.85
CA SER A 209 -9.76 -15.00 -8.58
C SER A 209 -8.23 -14.78 -8.57
N ILE A 210 -7.73 -13.77 -9.30
CA ILE A 210 -6.31 -13.39 -9.33
C ILE A 210 -5.93 -12.76 -7.99
N VAL A 211 -6.78 -11.89 -7.46
CA VAL A 211 -6.50 -11.12 -6.25
C VAL A 211 -6.85 -11.85 -4.96
N ASN A 212 -7.66 -12.89 -5.05
CA ASN A 212 -8.04 -13.74 -3.92
C ASN A 212 -7.62 -15.20 -4.23
N PRO A 213 -6.32 -15.51 -4.23
CA PRO A 213 -5.82 -16.83 -4.62
C PRO A 213 -6.24 -17.96 -3.65
N HIS A 214 -6.64 -17.61 -2.42
CA HIS A 214 -7.19 -18.54 -1.43
C HIS A 214 -8.66 -18.92 -1.68
N ALA A 215 -9.35 -18.23 -2.59
CA ALA A 215 -10.76 -18.49 -2.91
C ALA A 215 -10.92 -19.49 -4.06
N SER A 216 -11.85 -20.42 -3.88
CA SER A 216 -12.41 -21.25 -4.96
C SER A 216 -13.67 -20.57 -5.49
N ILE A 217 -13.74 -20.34 -6.81
CA ILE A 217 -14.88 -19.69 -7.44
C ILE A 217 -15.39 -20.57 -8.58
N THR A 218 -16.66 -20.96 -8.50
CA THR A 218 -17.37 -21.70 -9.54
C THR A 218 -18.44 -20.79 -10.15
N PHE A 219 -18.44 -20.66 -11.48
CA PHE A 219 -19.40 -19.85 -12.20
C PHE A 219 -20.12 -20.67 -13.27
N VAL A 220 -21.45 -20.67 -13.23
CA VAL A 220 -22.30 -21.26 -14.26
C VAL A 220 -23.00 -20.12 -15.00
N ASP A 221 -22.72 -20.02 -16.29
CA ASP A 221 -23.29 -18.98 -17.13
C ASP A 221 -24.74 -19.30 -17.55
N PRO A 222 -25.47 -18.32 -18.13
CA PRO A 222 -26.84 -18.52 -18.58
C PRO A 222 -27.03 -19.49 -19.75
N ASP A 223 -25.94 -19.93 -20.38
CA ASP A 223 -25.91 -20.87 -21.49
C ASP A 223 -25.49 -22.29 -21.01
N GLY A 224 -25.15 -22.45 -19.72
CA GLY A 224 -24.76 -23.70 -19.08
C GLY A 224 -23.25 -23.97 -19.04
N GLU A 225 -22.43 -23.05 -19.54
CA GLU A 225 -20.97 -23.16 -19.51
C GLU A 225 -20.46 -22.95 -18.07
N THR A 226 -19.70 -23.92 -17.57
CA THR A 226 -19.15 -23.87 -16.20
C THR A 226 -17.68 -23.48 -16.26
N SER A 227 -17.33 -22.37 -15.60
CA SER A 227 -15.96 -21.94 -15.35
C SER A 227 -15.61 -22.17 -13.89
N HIS A 228 -14.49 -22.86 -13.64
CA HIS A 228 -14.00 -23.12 -12.29
C HIS A 228 -12.60 -22.54 -12.11
N TRP A 229 -12.43 -21.79 -11.04
CA TRP A 229 -11.16 -21.16 -10.65
C TRP A 229 -10.75 -21.70 -9.28
N PRO A 230 -9.99 -22.81 -9.20
CA PRO A 230 -9.59 -23.43 -7.93
C PRO A 230 -8.66 -22.53 -7.11
N ARG A 231 -8.68 -22.67 -5.79
CA ARG A 231 -7.70 -21.98 -4.93
C ARG A 231 -6.28 -22.49 -5.19
N VAL A 232 -5.31 -21.60 -5.08
CA VAL A 232 -3.87 -21.88 -5.28
C VAL A 232 -3.11 -21.87 -3.95
N THR A 233 -3.69 -21.26 -2.91
CA THR A 233 -3.10 -21.25 -1.57
C THR A 233 -4.17 -21.55 -0.53
N GLU A 234 -3.76 -22.18 0.57
CA GLU A 234 -4.58 -22.34 1.77
C GLU A 234 -4.28 -21.28 2.83
N ARG A 235 -3.32 -20.39 2.56
CA ARG A 235 -2.97 -19.30 3.48
C ARG A 235 -3.97 -18.17 3.36
N LEU A 236 -4.73 -17.95 4.44
CA LEU A 236 -5.64 -16.82 4.54
C LEU A 236 -4.90 -15.50 4.77
N PRO A 237 -5.39 -14.38 4.20
CA PRO A 237 -4.86 -13.05 4.44
C PRO A 237 -4.71 -12.68 5.92
N ARG A 238 -3.77 -11.78 6.26
CA ARG A 238 -3.66 -11.27 7.63
C ARG A 238 -4.91 -10.51 8.06
N LYS A 239 -5.27 -10.65 9.35
CA LYS A 239 -6.43 -9.96 9.93
C LYS A 239 -6.13 -8.47 10.03
N VAL A 240 -7.09 -7.65 9.60
CA VAL A 240 -7.01 -6.19 9.71
C VAL A 240 -7.51 -5.72 11.07
N ASN A 241 -6.70 -4.92 11.76
CA ASN A 241 -7.11 -4.27 13.00
C ASN A 241 -7.67 -2.87 12.72
N ALA A 242 -8.71 -2.48 13.46
CA ALA A 242 -9.25 -1.14 13.36
C ALA A 242 -8.30 -0.14 14.02
N ILE A 243 -8.00 0.95 13.32
CA ILE A 243 -7.22 2.06 13.86
C ILE A 243 -8.10 3.25 14.20
N LYS A 244 -7.54 4.16 15.00
CA LYS A 244 -8.11 5.47 15.28
C LYS A 244 -7.80 6.44 14.14
N PRO A 245 -8.58 7.51 13.97
CA PRO A 245 -8.32 8.48 12.93
C PRO A 245 -7.01 9.24 13.22
N HIS A 246 -6.23 9.51 12.16
CA HIS A 246 -5.00 10.29 12.26
C HIS A 246 -5.30 11.79 12.09
N PRO A 247 -4.64 12.69 12.85
CA PRO A 247 -4.97 14.12 12.81
C PRO A 247 -4.95 14.75 11.41
N HIS A 248 -3.93 14.47 10.59
CA HIS A 248 -3.81 15.03 9.23
C HIS A 248 -5.00 14.74 8.29
N GLY A 249 -5.77 13.69 8.57
CA GLY A 249 -6.89 13.29 7.72
C GLY A 249 -8.26 13.81 8.13
N ILE A 250 -8.32 14.62 9.18
CA ILE A 250 -9.58 14.97 9.82
C ILE A 250 -10.03 16.35 9.39
N GLU A 251 -11.26 16.41 8.89
CA GLU A 251 -11.93 17.65 8.55
C GLU A 251 -12.63 18.28 9.77
N LEU A 252 -12.90 19.58 9.68
CA LEU A 252 -13.57 20.36 10.72
C LEU A 252 -14.87 19.72 11.23
N GLY A 253 -15.70 19.21 10.31
CA GLY A 253 -16.98 18.58 10.65
C GLY A 253 -16.82 17.28 11.44
N GLN A 254 -15.83 16.46 11.07
CA GLN A 254 -15.51 15.22 11.77
C GLN A 254 -14.89 15.51 13.14
N LEU A 255 -13.97 16.48 13.23
CA LEU A 255 -13.37 16.92 14.48
C LEU A 255 -14.45 17.39 15.47
N ASN A 256 -15.40 18.20 15.02
CA ASN A 256 -16.51 18.67 15.86
C ASN A 256 -17.39 17.50 16.35
N ARG A 257 -17.66 16.52 15.49
CA ARG A 257 -18.41 15.31 15.88
C ARG A 257 -17.66 14.50 16.93
N LEU A 258 -16.36 14.29 16.74
CA LEU A 258 -15.50 13.57 17.68
C LEU A 258 -15.40 14.31 19.02
N ALA A 259 -15.21 15.63 18.99
CA ALA A 259 -15.16 16.47 20.17
C ALA A 259 -16.47 16.43 20.99
N LYS A 260 -17.63 16.31 20.32
CA LYS A 260 -18.93 16.16 20.99
C LYS A 260 -19.20 14.73 21.50
N ALA A 261 -18.71 13.72 20.78
CA ALA A 261 -18.93 12.32 21.12
C ALA A 261 -17.94 11.78 22.18
N THR A 262 -16.79 12.43 22.36
CA THR A 262 -15.74 11.94 23.26
C THR A 262 -16.18 11.96 24.72
N LYS A 263 -15.65 10.99 25.48
CA LYS A 263 -15.78 10.91 26.93
C LYS A 263 -14.59 11.53 27.67
N ALA A 264 -13.58 12.01 26.93
CA ALA A 264 -12.37 12.57 27.53
C ALA A 264 -12.66 13.82 28.37
N ALA A 265 -12.03 13.90 29.54
CA ALA A 265 -12.21 15.02 30.47
C ALA A 265 -11.47 16.29 30.01
N ASN A 266 -10.30 16.13 29.39
CA ASN A 266 -9.38 17.21 29.03
C ASN A 266 -8.96 17.08 27.55
N LEU A 267 -8.57 18.21 26.94
CA LEU A 267 -8.09 18.26 25.56
C LEU A 267 -6.84 17.38 25.32
N SER A 268 -5.89 17.35 26.26
CA SER A 268 -4.69 16.50 26.11
C SER A 268 -5.01 15.01 26.09
N ILE A 269 -5.98 14.59 26.90
CA ILE A 269 -6.43 13.20 26.94
C ILE A 269 -7.10 12.88 25.62
N PHE A 270 -8.01 13.73 25.16
CA PHE A 270 -8.68 13.60 23.86
C PHE A 270 -7.68 13.42 22.70
N LEU A 271 -6.68 14.30 22.60
CA LEU A 271 -5.67 14.23 21.54
C LEU A 271 -4.82 12.94 21.60
N LYS A 272 -4.57 12.41 22.80
CA LYS A 272 -3.79 11.17 22.98
C LYS A 272 -4.64 9.89 22.84
N THR A 273 -5.91 9.91 23.24
CA THR A 273 -6.76 8.72 23.29
C THR A 273 -7.57 8.52 22.03
N ASP A 274 -8.00 9.58 21.35
CA ASP A 274 -8.99 9.46 20.27
C ASP A 274 -8.33 9.47 18.89
N PHE A 275 -7.04 9.82 18.81
CA PHE A 275 -6.27 9.88 17.57
C PHE A 275 -5.08 8.90 17.60
N SER A 276 -4.65 8.45 16.42
CA SER A 276 -3.42 7.66 16.25
C SER A 276 -2.23 8.56 15.91
N GLY A 277 -1.03 8.18 16.35
CA GLY A 277 0.21 8.86 15.93
C GLY A 277 0.51 10.18 16.67
N VAL A 278 -0.10 10.42 17.82
CA VAL A 278 0.06 11.66 18.60
C VAL A 278 0.91 11.42 19.87
N PRO A 279 2.22 11.69 19.85
CA PRO A 279 3.05 11.59 21.04
C PRO A 279 2.75 12.73 22.03
N GLY A 280 3.11 12.54 23.30
CA GLY A 280 2.85 13.53 24.36
C GLY A 280 3.49 14.91 24.10
N ARG A 281 4.64 14.94 23.41
CA ARG A 281 5.28 16.17 22.93
C ARG A 281 4.41 16.90 21.92
N ALA A 282 3.94 16.21 20.89
CA ALA A 282 3.07 16.79 19.87
C ALA A 282 1.76 17.34 20.46
N VAL A 283 1.18 16.71 21.49
CA VAL A 283 -0.01 17.25 22.16
C VAL A 283 0.24 18.66 22.71
N LYS A 284 1.37 18.88 23.37
CA LYS A 284 1.73 20.21 23.91
C LYS A 284 1.93 21.21 22.78
N GLU A 285 2.70 20.80 21.77
CA GLU A 285 3.01 21.61 20.61
C GLU A 285 1.73 22.03 19.85
N MET A 286 0.79 21.11 19.65
CA MET A 286 -0.48 21.38 18.98
C MET A 286 -1.38 22.33 19.78
N CYS A 287 -1.42 22.18 21.12
CA CYS A 287 -2.17 23.09 21.98
C CYS A 287 -1.59 24.51 21.94
N GLU A 288 -0.26 24.64 21.93
CA GLU A 288 0.43 25.93 21.82
C GLU A 288 0.15 26.60 20.46
N VAL A 289 0.32 25.87 19.37
CA VAL A 289 0.10 26.36 18.00
C VAL A 289 -1.36 26.73 17.72
N SER A 290 -2.30 26.01 18.33
CA SER A 290 -3.73 26.31 18.21
C SER A 290 -4.21 27.43 19.14
N GLY A 291 -3.36 27.91 20.06
CA GLY A 291 -3.74 28.89 21.08
C GLY A 291 -4.67 28.33 22.16
N LEU A 292 -4.73 27.01 22.31
CA LEU A 292 -5.56 26.29 23.29
C LEU A 292 -4.77 25.97 24.56
N VAL A 293 -4.11 26.99 25.09
CA VAL A 293 -3.33 26.93 26.33
C VAL A 293 -3.99 27.75 27.44
N ASP A 294 -3.77 27.35 28.68
CA ASP A 294 -4.10 28.15 29.86
C ASP A 294 -3.08 29.28 30.07
N ALA A 295 -3.32 30.15 31.06
CA ALA A 295 -2.44 31.26 31.39
C ALA A 295 -1.01 30.85 31.83
N LYS A 296 -0.74 29.54 31.99
CA LYS A 296 0.57 28.97 32.33
C LYS A 296 1.20 28.21 31.16
N GLY A 297 0.63 28.32 29.94
CA GLY A 297 1.12 27.62 28.75
C GLY A 297 0.81 26.12 28.72
N GLN A 298 -0.06 25.62 29.59
CA GLN A 298 -0.46 24.21 29.62
C GLN A 298 -1.72 23.98 28.77
N PRO A 299 -1.92 22.79 28.19
CA PRO A 299 -3.14 22.47 27.45
C PRO A 299 -4.42 22.74 28.24
N LEU A 300 -5.42 23.33 27.58
CA LEU A 300 -6.69 23.68 28.19
C LEU A 300 -7.35 22.47 28.90
N LYS A 301 -7.66 22.62 30.19
CA LYS A 301 -8.37 21.60 31.01
C LYS A 301 -9.88 21.56 30.74
N SER A 302 -10.35 22.20 29.67
CA SER A 302 -11.77 22.19 29.31
C SER A 302 -12.13 20.89 28.59
N ARG A 303 -13.43 20.56 28.61
CA ARG A 303 -13.96 19.43 27.85
C ARG A 303 -13.98 19.78 26.36
N PRO A 304 -13.50 18.90 25.46
CA PRO A 304 -13.49 19.14 24.01
C PRO A 304 -14.85 19.50 23.42
N GLY A 305 -15.94 18.94 23.95
CA GLY A 305 -17.31 19.23 23.47
C GLY A 305 -17.82 20.64 23.78
N ARG A 306 -17.09 21.44 24.57
CA ARG A 306 -17.41 22.84 24.88
C ARG A 306 -16.52 23.85 24.14
N LEU A 307 -15.65 23.39 23.23
CA LEU A 307 -14.79 24.27 22.45
C LEU A 307 -15.62 25.11 21.47
N ASP A 308 -15.21 26.35 21.29
CA ASP A 308 -15.84 27.26 20.33
C ASP A 308 -15.54 26.83 18.88
N PRO A 309 -16.40 27.15 17.90
CA PRO A 309 -16.14 26.81 16.50
C PRO A 309 -14.81 27.33 15.96
N GLU A 310 -14.37 28.51 16.42
CA GLU A 310 -13.07 29.10 16.05
C GLU A 310 -11.89 28.32 16.65
N GLN A 311 -12.03 27.84 17.88
CA GLN A 311 -11.03 27.00 18.56
C GLN A 311 -10.89 25.65 17.85
N ILE A 312 -12.01 25.04 17.46
CA ILE A 312 -12.01 23.78 16.69
C ILE A 312 -11.36 24.00 15.32
N ARG A 313 -11.62 25.14 14.68
CA ARG A 313 -10.98 25.51 13.42
C ARG A 313 -9.47 25.69 13.57
N ALA A 314 -9.01 26.39 14.59
CA ALA A 314 -7.58 26.55 14.88
C ALA A 314 -6.87 25.20 15.07
N LEU A 315 -7.53 24.28 15.78
CA LEU A 315 -7.03 22.92 15.98
C LEU A 315 -6.98 22.13 14.66
N ALA A 316 -8.01 22.23 13.81
CA ALA A 316 -8.04 21.58 12.50
C ALA A 316 -6.96 22.14 11.55
N GLU A 317 -6.73 23.46 11.55
CA GLU A 317 -5.65 24.08 10.77
C GLU A 317 -4.26 23.61 11.25
N THR A 318 -4.11 23.34 12.55
CA THR A 318 -2.88 22.75 13.12
C THR A 318 -2.71 21.30 12.66
N PHE A 319 -3.78 20.52 12.62
CA PHE A 319 -3.74 19.13 12.14
C PHE A 319 -3.34 19.02 10.67
N GLN A 320 -3.79 19.97 9.84
CA GLN A 320 -3.48 20.02 8.40
C GLN A 320 -2.07 20.57 8.11
N GLY A 321 -1.33 20.98 9.14
CA GLY A 321 -0.02 21.61 8.98
C GLY A 321 -0.10 23.02 8.37
N ILE A 322 -1.27 23.67 8.42
CA ILE A 322 -1.44 25.08 8.03
C ILE A 322 -0.92 25.98 9.16
N ARG A 323 -1.13 25.58 10.42
CA ARG A 323 -0.49 26.23 11.58
C ARG A 323 0.66 25.38 12.09
N GLY A 324 1.74 26.05 12.49
CA GLY A 324 2.96 25.42 12.95
C GLY A 324 3.85 26.41 13.67
N TYR A 325 5.12 26.06 13.83
CA TYR A 325 6.12 26.95 14.37
C TYR A 325 6.84 27.71 13.28
N LEU A 326 7.15 28.96 13.58
CA LEU A 326 8.04 29.81 12.82
C LEU A 326 9.38 29.83 13.57
N ARG A 327 10.42 29.27 12.95
CA ARG A 327 11.77 29.17 13.55
C ARG A 327 12.76 30.05 12.78
N PRO A 328 13.35 31.08 13.41
CA PRO A 328 14.37 31.90 12.78
C PRO A 328 15.72 31.15 12.67
N TYR A 329 16.47 31.41 11.61
CA TYR A 329 17.79 30.86 11.34
C TYR A 329 18.78 31.94 10.85
N ARG A 330 20.07 31.69 11.02
CA ARG A 330 21.18 32.45 10.42
C ARG A 330 21.93 31.57 9.42
N LEU A 331 22.58 32.16 8.44
CA LEU A 331 23.45 31.43 7.52
C LEU A 331 24.89 31.51 8.02
N ASP A 332 25.59 30.39 8.01
CA ASP A 332 27.03 30.33 8.26
C ASP A 332 27.82 30.87 7.05
N HIS A 333 29.12 31.10 7.22
CA HIS A 333 30.06 31.53 6.17
C HIS A 333 30.09 30.57 4.94
N ARG A 334 29.61 29.33 5.10
CA ARG A 334 29.46 28.32 4.04
C ARG A 334 28.03 28.23 3.47
N GLY A 335 27.11 29.11 3.87
CA GLY A 335 25.72 29.10 3.43
C GLY A 335 24.82 28.04 4.08
N SER A 336 25.29 27.35 5.13
CA SER A 336 24.50 26.38 5.91
C SER A 336 23.62 27.09 6.95
N ARG A 337 22.41 26.58 7.22
CA ARG A 337 21.46 27.20 8.16
C ARG A 337 21.78 26.81 9.61
N ILE A 338 22.05 27.79 10.45
CA ILE A 338 22.17 27.65 11.90
C ILE A 338 20.90 28.22 12.53
N TYR A 339 20.10 27.40 13.20
CA TYR A 339 18.85 27.86 13.81
C TYR A 339 19.10 28.60 15.13
N VAL A 340 18.31 29.64 15.42
CA VAL A 340 18.39 30.34 16.71
C VAL A 340 17.73 29.46 17.79
N ALA A 341 18.48 29.13 18.85
CA ALA A 341 17.97 28.34 19.97
C ALA A 341 16.80 29.06 20.67
N ASN A 342 15.79 28.31 21.10
CA ASN A 342 14.60 28.78 21.85
C ASN A 342 13.62 29.75 21.16
N ALA A 343 13.81 30.10 19.89
CA ALA A 343 12.95 31.06 19.18
C ALA A 343 11.82 30.41 18.35
N ARG A 344 11.13 29.37 18.85
CA ARG A 344 9.96 28.80 18.15
C ARG A 344 8.71 29.61 18.51
N ARG A 345 8.05 30.21 17.52
CA ARG A 345 6.78 30.95 17.74
C ARG A 345 5.62 30.32 16.96
N PRO A 346 4.43 30.16 17.55
CA PRO A 346 3.28 29.67 16.83
C PRO A 346 2.82 30.70 15.78
N GLY A 347 2.55 30.25 14.57
CA GLY A 347 2.12 31.13 13.47
C GLY A 347 1.64 30.39 12.23
N ASN A 348 1.25 31.16 11.22
CA ASN A 348 0.73 30.69 9.94
C ASN A 348 1.64 31.23 8.82
N PRO A 349 2.08 30.42 7.83
CA PRO A 349 3.01 30.86 6.79
C PRO A 349 2.45 31.97 5.88
N THR A 350 1.13 32.19 5.90
CA THR A 350 0.44 33.20 5.07
C THR A 350 0.36 34.59 5.68
N VAL A 351 0.61 34.76 6.99
CA VAL A 351 0.68 36.09 7.59
C VAL A 351 2.11 36.57 7.44
N PRO A 352 2.38 37.67 6.72
CA PRO A 352 3.70 38.28 6.77
C PRO A 352 3.96 38.64 8.22
N ILE A 353 4.93 37.97 8.85
CA ILE A 353 5.41 38.28 10.22
C ILE A 353 5.75 39.79 10.33
N ALA A 354 6.05 40.38 9.17
CA ALA A 354 6.29 41.78 8.92
C ALA A 354 5.07 42.73 9.05
N ASP A 355 3.81 42.29 8.95
CA ASP A 355 2.63 43.17 9.12
C ASP A 355 2.21 43.30 10.60
N ALA A 356 2.24 42.21 11.36
CA ALA A 356 1.93 42.24 12.79
C ALA A 356 2.94 43.07 13.59
N LYS A 357 4.24 42.97 13.27
CA LYS A 357 5.30 43.73 13.93
C LYS A 357 5.37 45.20 13.51
N HIS A 358 4.75 45.59 12.39
CA HIS A 358 4.82 46.96 11.86
C HIS A 358 4.07 47.95 12.76
N GLY A 359 2.87 47.57 13.23
CA GLY A 359 2.09 48.39 14.18
C GLY A 359 2.82 48.58 15.51
N ASP A 360 3.33 47.49 16.08
CA ASP A 360 4.04 47.51 17.37
C ASP A 360 5.35 48.29 17.32
N LEU A 361 6.06 48.27 16.18
CA LEU A 361 7.27 49.08 15.95
C LEU A 361 6.93 50.55 15.72
N LEU A 362 5.85 50.83 14.98
CA LEU A 362 5.42 52.20 14.69
C LEU A 362 5.01 52.94 15.98
N ASP A 363 4.29 52.27 16.87
CA ASP A 363 3.89 52.85 18.16
C ASP A 363 5.10 53.05 19.09
N ALA A 364 6.10 52.17 19.06
CA ALA A 364 7.31 52.29 19.87
C ALA A 364 8.29 53.36 19.38
N LEU A 365 8.43 53.51 18.06
CA LEU A 365 9.35 54.47 17.44
C LEU A 365 8.79 55.91 17.42
N THR A 366 7.48 56.08 17.64
CA THR A 366 6.86 57.41 17.69
C THR A 366 7.27 58.14 18.97
N GLY A 367 8.08 59.19 18.85
CA GLY A 367 8.61 59.96 19.98
C GLY A 367 9.95 59.47 20.55
N ALA A 368 10.51 58.39 20.00
CA ALA A 368 11.81 57.85 20.39
C ALA A 368 12.97 58.57 19.70
N SER A 369 14.16 58.52 20.31
CA SER A 369 15.41 59.05 19.78
C SER A 369 16.32 57.94 19.22
N ILE A 370 17.43 58.32 18.58
CA ILE A 370 18.37 57.34 18.03
C ILE A 370 19.05 56.46 19.07
N ASP A 371 19.22 56.98 20.30
CA ASP A 371 19.77 56.23 21.43
C ASP A 371 18.81 55.13 21.89
N ASP A 372 17.50 55.35 21.74
CA ASP A 372 16.45 54.39 22.07
C ASP A 372 16.23 53.36 20.95
N LEU A 373 16.67 53.64 19.72
CA LEU A 373 16.45 52.78 18.54
C LEU A 373 17.02 51.39 18.75
N VAL A 374 18.25 51.30 19.26
CA VAL A 374 18.92 50.02 19.51
C VAL A 374 18.15 49.22 20.55
N GLY A 375 17.68 49.87 21.63
CA GLY A 375 16.86 49.24 22.66
C GLY A 375 15.50 48.77 22.15
N ILE A 376 14.77 49.63 21.43
CA ILE A 376 13.43 49.34 20.88
C ILE A 376 13.50 48.21 19.84
N VAL A 377 14.50 48.25 18.95
CA VAL A 377 14.72 47.20 17.98
C VAL A 377 15.09 45.91 18.72
N THR A 378 16.07 45.93 19.63
CA THR A 378 16.49 44.71 20.35
C THR A 378 15.36 44.08 21.17
N ASP A 379 14.60 44.87 21.93
CA ASP A 379 13.52 44.44 22.82
C ASP A 379 12.26 43.98 22.07
N ARG A 380 11.91 44.63 20.95
CA ARG A 380 10.69 44.29 20.19
C ARG A 380 10.93 43.37 19.00
N THR A 381 12.18 43.18 18.58
CA THR A 381 12.52 42.30 17.45
C THR A 381 13.26 41.02 17.85
N ASP A 382 13.60 40.84 19.14
CA ASP A 382 14.39 39.70 19.67
C ASP A 382 15.65 39.43 18.82
N MET A 383 16.49 40.45 18.65
CA MET A 383 17.71 40.39 17.83
C MET A 383 18.96 40.37 18.71
N HIS A 384 19.78 39.31 18.63
CA HIS A 384 21.17 39.33 19.11
C HIS A 384 22.12 39.47 17.92
N TRP A 385 22.51 40.71 17.57
CA TRP A 385 23.55 41.02 16.58
C TRP A 385 24.30 42.28 17.00
N GLU A 386 25.62 42.25 17.12
CA GLU A 386 26.41 43.46 17.43
C GLU A 386 26.86 44.22 16.17
N GLU A 387 27.23 43.53 15.08
CA GLU A 387 27.89 44.18 13.93
C GLU A 387 26.94 44.86 12.93
N SER A 388 25.66 44.46 12.82
CA SER A 388 24.71 45.06 11.87
C SER A 388 23.89 46.22 12.47
N LEU A 389 23.86 46.36 13.80
CA LEU A 389 23.12 47.43 14.48
C LEU A 389 23.84 48.78 14.32
N THR A 390 25.16 48.79 14.24
CA THR A 390 25.97 50.00 13.99
C THR A 390 25.72 50.55 12.58
N GLU A 391 25.63 49.68 11.58
CA GLU A 391 25.27 50.06 10.20
C GLU A 391 23.83 50.56 10.11
N LEU A 392 22.90 49.93 10.83
CA LEU A 392 21.50 50.36 10.91
C LEU A 392 21.35 51.74 11.55
N VAL A 393 22.03 51.98 12.69
CA VAL A 393 22.05 53.28 13.36
C VAL A 393 22.64 54.34 12.44
N GLY A 394 23.72 54.03 11.72
CA GLY A 394 24.30 54.91 10.71
C GLY A 394 23.33 55.23 9.57
N ALA A 395 22.64 54.23 9.03
CA ALA A 395 21.67 54.41 7.94
C ALA A 395 20.44 55.22 8.37
N VAL A 396 19.91 54.98 9.57
CA VAL A 396 18.75 55.71 10.12
C VAL A 396 19.14 57.15 10.50
N SER A 397 20.32 57.36 11.07
CA SER A 397 20.86 58.71 11.35
C SER A 397 20.95 59.55 10.08
N VAL A 398 21.52 58.99 9.01
CA VAL A 398 21.70 59.67 7.72
C VAL A 398 20.36 59.95 7.03
N ALA A 399 19.39 59.03 7.11
CA ALA A 399 18.13 59.13 6.38
C ALA A 399 17.02 59.91 7.11
N HIS A 400 16.99 59.87 8.45
CA HIS A 400 15.86 60.35 9.26
C HIS A 400 16.26 61.20 10.48
N GLY A 401 17.57 61.41 10.72
CA GLY A 401 18.08 62.22 11.82
C GLY A 401 17.99 61.54 13.19
N GLU A 402 18.54 62.19 14.23
CA GLU A 402 18.73 61.60 15.57
C GLU A 402 17.48 61.62 16.49
N GLY A 403 16.35 62.13 15.97
CA GLY A 403 15.06 62.17 16.68
C GLY A 403 14.86 63.42 17.56
N PRO A 404 13.72 63.51 18.29
CA PRO A 404 12.67 62.50 18.40
C PRO A 404 11.78 62.41 17.15
N TRP A 405 11.46 61.19 16.72
CA TRP A 405 10.77 60.96 15.45
C TRP A 405 9.25 61.15 15.53
N ASN A 406 8.69 61.84 14.55
CA ASN A 406 7.24 61.95 14.38
C ASN A 406 6.64 60.66 13.79
N LYS A 407 5.31 60.50 13.84
CA LYS A 407 4.61 59.30 13.36
C LYS A 407 4.91 58.95 11.89
N GLN A 408 5.19 59.94 11.03
CA GLN A 408 5.57 59.72 9.63
C GLN A 408 7.01 59.20 9.48
N SER A 409 7.92 59.69 10.30
CA SER A 409 9.33 59.25 10.33
C SER A 409 9.42 57.86 10.95
N ALA A 410 8.68 57.60 12.04
CA ALA A 410 8.55 56.26 12.63
C ALA A 410 7.96 55.24 11.63
N ASP A 411 6.96 55.63 10.83
CA ASP A 411 6.41 54.81 9.75
C ASP A 411 7.44 54.54 8.63
N ALA A 412 8.21 55.54 8.22
CA ALA A 412 9.28 55.39 7.23
C ALA A 412 10.42 54.49 7.72
N ILE A 413 10.86 54.65 8.96
CA ILE A 413 11.88 53.81 9.61
C ILE A 413 11.37 52.37 9.73
N SER A 414 10.13 52.18 10.18
CA SER A 414 9.49 50.86 10.26
C SER A 414 9.39 50.19 8.89
N LYS A 415 9.07 50.94 7.82
CA LYS A 415 9.09 50.45 6.43
C LYS A 415 10.49 50.15 5.91
N HIS A 416 11.49 50.93 6.28
CA HIS A 416 12.89 50.70 5.90
C HIS A 416 13.43 49.43 6.55
N LEU A 417 13.18 49.26 7.86
CA LEU A 417 13.43 48.01 8.58
C LEU A 417 12.76 46.86 7.86
N ARG A 418 11.46 46.96 7.53
CA ARG A 418 10.68 45.94 6.82
C ARG A 418 11.24 45.53 5.45
N LYS A 419 11.82 46.45 4.69
CA LYS A 419 12.32 46.20 3.33
C LYS A 419 13.66 45.45 3.31
N ASN A 420 14.50 45.69 4.31
CA ASN A 420 15.79 45.03 4.48
C ASN A 420 15.71 43.82 5.44
N TRP A 421 14.53 43.58 6.01
CA TRP A 421 14.19 42.43 6.82
C TRP A 421 13.99 41.22 5.92
N ASP A 422 15.00 40.36 5.79
CA ASP A 422 14.79 38.98 5.37
C ASP A 422 14.52 38.17 6.65
N PRO A 423 13.25 37.87 7.01
CA PRO A 423 12.99 36.98 8.11
C PRO A 423 13.39 35.59 7.61
N ARG A 424 14.65 35.22 7.83
CA ARG A 424 15.17 33.86 7.70
C ARG A 424 14.40 32.95 8.64
N ILE A 425 13.16 32.61 8.29
CA ILE A 425 12.20 31.91 9.14
C ILE A 425 11.72 30.69 8.36
N VAL A 426 11.91 29.52 8.96
CA VAL A 426 11.39 28.27 8.45
C VAL A 426 10.06 27.98 9.12
N PHE A 427 9.07 27.61 8.32
CA PHE A 427 7.82 27.08 8.83
C PHE A 427 7.99 25.58 9.11
N GLU A 428 7.77 25.18 10.36
CA GLU A 428 7.85 23.80 10.83
C GLU A 428 6.45 23.36 11.31
N PRO A 429 5.73 22.51 10.56
CA PRO A 429 4.50 21.90 11.06
C PRO A 429 4.80 20.97 12.24
N VAL A 430 3.80 20.74 13.09
CA VAL A 430 3.97 19.80 14.22
C VAL A 430 4.26 18.40 13.69
N LYS A 431 5.37 17.80 14.14
CA LYS A 431 5.76 16.45 13.73
C LYS A 431 4.85 15.41 14.40
N LEU A 432 4.09 14.68 13.58
CA LEU A 432 3.25 13.56 14.00
C LEU A 432 3.87 12.24 13.56
N LEU A 433 3.63 11.19 14.33
CA LEU A 433 4.06 9.84 13.98
C LEU A 433 3.13 9.25 12.92
N LYS A 434 3.69 8.45 12.01
CA LYS A 434 2.90 7.73 11.02
C LYS A 434 1.87 6.82 11.73
N PRO A 435 0.64 6.68 11.18
CA PRO A 435 -0.35 5.75 11.71
C PRO A 435 0.13 4.29 11.63
N PRO A 436 -0.40 3.39 12.47
CA PRO A 436 -0.04 1.97 12.46
C PRO A 436 -0.41 1.29 11.13
N ILE A 437 0.45 0.38 10.65
CA ILE A 437 0.28 -0.32 9.37
C ILE A 437 -0.61 -1.59 9.47
N ASP A 438 -0.91 -2.07 10.68
CA ASP A 438 -1.71 -3.28 10.93
C ASP A 438 -3.19 -3.18 10.48
N CYS A 439 -3.60 -2.00 10.02
CA CYS A 439 -4.91 -1.76 9.44
C CYS A 439 -5.02 -2.14 7.95
N LEU A 440 -3.88 -2.45 7.31
CA LEU A 440 -3.80 -2.89 5.92
C LEU A 440 -3.58 -4.41 5.84
N SER A 441 -4.10 -5.03 4.79
CA SER A 441 -3.92 -6.42 4.38
C SER A 441 -3.61 -6.39 2.88
N PRO A 442 -2.32 -6.19 2.50
CA PRO A 442 -1.86 -6.31 1.12
C PRO A 442 -2.03 -7.75 0.61
N ILE A 443 -1.92 -7.97 -0.70
CA ILE A 443 -2.00 -9.31 -1.29
C ILE A 443 -0.70 -10.07 -1.05
N GLU A 444 0.45 -9.39 -1.04
CA GLU A 444 1.81 -9.96 -1.03
C GLU A 444 2.28 -10.43 -2.41
N GLU A 445 3.57 -10.25 -2.70
CA GLU A 445 4.18 -10.46 -4.02
C GLU A 445 3.96 -11.87 -4.57
N LEU A 446 4.18 -12.90 -3.73
CA LEU A 446 4.01 -14.30 -4.13
C LEU A 446 2.58 -14.65 -4.48
N LEU A 447 1.63 -14.12 -3.73
CA LEU A 447 0.22 -14.35 -3.97
C LEU A 447 -0.24 -13.66 -5.27
N ILE A 448 0.32 -12.48 -5.59
CA ILE A 448 0.12 -11.84 -6.90
C ILE A 448 0.71 -12.70 -8.02
N LYS A 449 1.93 -13.24 -7.85
CA LYS A 449 2.57 -14.14 -8.82
C LYS A 449 1.75 -15.40 -9.07
N LYS A 450 1.31 -16.08 -8.01
CA LYS A 450 0.41 -17.26 -8.07
C LYS A 450 -0.94 -16.92 -8.73
N GLY A 451 -1.52 -15.78 -8.36
CA GLY A 451 -2.79 -15.29 -8.90
C GLY A 451 -2.73 -15.00 -10.40
N LEU A 452 -1.67 -14.34 -10.88
CA LEU A 452 -1.47 -14.07 -12.30
C LEU A 452 -1.26 -15.36 -13.09
N SER A 453 -0.46 -16.28 -12.56
CA SER A 453 -0.15 -17.59 -13.17
C SER A 453 -1.38 -18.51 -13.29
N LYS A 454 -2.43 -18.29 -12.48
CA LYS A 454 -3.70 -19.04 -12.56
C LYS A 454 -4.46 -18.80 -13.86
N THR A 455 -4.32 -17.60 -14.44
CA THR A 455 -5.21 -17.14 -15.52
C THR A 455 -4.52 -16.88 -16.84
N ILE A 456 -3.19 -16.73 -16.83
CA ILE A 456 -2.38 -16.45 -18.00
C ILE A 456 -1.19 -17.40 -17.97
N ASP A 457 -1.08 -18.26 -18.99
CA ASP A 457 0.09 -19.10 -19.21
C ASP A 457 1.23 -18.21 -19.72
N SER A 458 2.15 -17.81 -18.84
CA SER A 458 3.28 -16.96 -19.19
C SER A 458 4.60 -17.54 -18.69
N ARG A 459 5.68 -17.15 -19.38
CA ARG A 459 7.04 -17.52 -19.00
C ARG A 459 7.65 -16.56 -17.97
N PHE A 460 7.21 -15.30 -17.95
CA PHE A 460 7.78 -14.28 -17.07
C PHE A 460 6.72 -13.52 -16.29
N VAL A 461 6.91 -13.45 -14.97
CA VAL A 461 6.10 -12.68 -14.03
C VAL A 461 7.05 -11.96 -13.07
N THR A 462 6.89 -10.64 -12.95
CA THR A 462 7.58 -9.82 -11.94
C THR A 462 6.54 -9.12 -11.09
N THR A 463 6.77 -9.08 -9.78
CA THR A 463 5.88 -8.47 -8.80
C THR A 463 6.68 -7.60 -7.85
N LEU A 464 6.05 -6.59 -7.28
CA LEU A 464 6.67 -5.67 -6.32
C LEU A 464 5.61 -5.14 -5.35
N THR A 465 5.91 -5.19 -4.06
CA THR A 465 5.11 -4.61 -2.99
C THR A 465 5.92 -3.50 -2.30
N ARG A 466 5.48 -2.25 -2.43
CA ARG A 466 6.16 -1.10 -1.81
C ARG A 466 5.88 -1.06 -0.30
N ALA A 467 6.74 -0.36 0.45
CA ALA A 467 6.49 -0.07 1.86
C ALA A 467 5.21 0.79 2.04
N PRO A 468 4.43 0.61 3.13
CA PRO A 468 3.26 1.43 3.40
C PRO A 468 3.60 2.91 3.58
N THR A 469 2.82 3.78 2.94
CA THR A 469 2.91 5.24 3.02
C THR A 469 1.59 5.81 3.53
N VAL A 470 1.51 7.12 3.73
CA VAL A 470 0.33 7.78 4.32
C VAL A 470 -0.08 8.92 3.42
N SER A 471 -1.36 8.97 3.06
CA SER A 471 -1.93 10.11 2.33
C SER A 471 -3.12 10.65 3.09
N THR A 472 -3.15 11.96 3.35
CA THR A 472 -4.23 12.62 4.11
C THR A 472 -4.57 11.87 5.42
N GLY A 473 -3.54 11.42 6.15
CA GLY A 473 -3.70 10.64 7.39
C GLY A 473 -4.23 9.20 7.23
N ASN A 474 -4.48 8.73 6.01
CA ASN A 474 -4.88 7.35 5.73
C ASN A 474 -3.66 6.56 5.23
N PRO A 475 -3.26 5.47 5.91
CA PRO A 475 -2.20 4.63 5.42
C PRO A 475 -2.66 3.89 4.16
N PHE A 476 -1.76 3.79 3.18
CA PHE A 476 -1.96 3.06 1.95
C PHE A 476 -0.70 2.32 1.53
N GLN A 477 -0.86 1.29 0.71
CA GLN A 477 0.23 0.49 0.16
C GLN A 477 -0.07 0.18 -1.30
N ILE A 478 0.95 0.27 -2.15
CA ILE A 478 0.85 -0.04 -3.57
C ILE A 478 1.56 -1.36 -3.86
N GLU A 479 0.89 -2.22 -4.61
CA GLU A 479 1.47 -3.45 -5.15
C GLU A 479 1.28 -3.46 -6.66
N VAL A 480 2.32 -3.86 -7.38
CA VAL A 480 2.32 -3.92 -8.83
C VAL A 480 2.80 -5.29 -9.31
N GLY A 481 2.22 -5.75 -10.41
CA GLY A 481 2.62 -6.99 -11.07
C GLY A 481 2.65 -6.81 -12.56
N LEU A 482 3.61 -7.44 -13.23
CA LEU A 482 3.68 -7.47 -14.68
C LEU A 482 3.90 -8.89 -15.13
N ILE A 483 3.08 -9.30 -16.07
CA ILE A 483 3.16 -10.57 -16.73
C ILE A 483 3.49 -10.33 -18.20
N PHE A 484 4.50 -11.02 -18.71
CA PHE A 484 4.95 -10.94 -20.09
C PHE A 484 4.92 -12.34 -20.71
N GLY A 485 4.23 -12.51 -21.83
CA GLY A 485 3.97 -13.84 -22.38
C GLY A 485 3.72 -13.83 -23.87
N GLU A 486 4.27 -14.82 -24.57
CA GLU A 486 4.15 -14.97 -26.03
C GLU A 486 2.72 -15.35 -26.48
N GLY A 487 1.87 -15.83 -25.57
CA GLY A 487 0.46 -16.14 -25.82
C GLY A 487 -0.48 -14.91 -25.81
N MET A 488 0.04 -13.71 -25.57
CA MET A 488 -0.76 -12.47 -25.57
C MET A 488 -0.62 -11.70 -26.90
N PRO A 489 -1.66 -10.96 -27.34
CA PRO A 489 -1.60 -10.25 -28.62
C PRO A 489 -0.61 -9.08 -28.56
N SER A 490 0.48 -9.16 -29.32
CA SER A 490 1.59 -8.20 -29.29
C SER A 490 1.26 -6.82 -29.85
N ASP A 491 0.28 -6.73 -30.76
CA ASP A 491 -0.14 -5.46 -31.40
C ASP A 491 -1.25 -4.73 -30.64
N SER A 492 -1.77 -5.35 -29.57
CA SER A 492 -2.84 -4.78 -28.76
C SER A 492 -2.30 -3.94 -27.60
N ALA A 493 -3.14 -3.03 -27.09
CA ALA A 493 -2.85 -2.34 -25.84
C ALA A 493 -2.74 -3.36 -24.70
N VAL A 494 -1.77 -3.13 -23.81
CA VAL A 494 -1.51 -3.95 -22.63
C VAL A 494 -2.80 -4.13 -21.81
N GLU A 495 -3.03 -5.33 -21.29
CA GLU A 495 -4.17 -5.59 -20.41
C GLU A 495 -3.89 -4.95 -19.04
N VAL A 496 -4.69 -3.95 -18.67
CA VAL A 496 -4.53 -3.22 -17.40
C VAL A 496 -5.51 -3.77 -16.37
N LEU A 497 -4.98 -4.40 -15.33
CA LEU A 497 -5.75 -4.98 -14.22
C LEU A 497 -5.65 -4.05 -12.99
N ARG A 498 -6.74 -3.35 -12.69
CA ARG A 498 -6.80 -2.38 -11.59
C ARG A 498 -7.56 -2.95 -10.41
N PHE A 499 -6.99 -2.80 -9.23
CA PHE A 499 -7.57 -3.27 -7.98
C PHE A 499 -7.48 -2.21 -6.89
N ALA A 500 -8.53 -2.09 -6.09
CA ALA A 500 -8.55 -1.29 -4.88
C ALA A 500 -9.13 -2.11 -3.74
N ASN A 501 -8.43 -2.22 -2.62
CA ASN A 501 -8.82 -3.02 -1.45
C ASN A 501 -9.30 -4.44 -1.83
N ARG A 502 -8.54 -5.11 -2.72
CA ARG A 502 -8.87 -6.43 -3.30
C ARG A 502 -10.15 -6.52 -4.14
N VAL A 503 -10.71 -5.39 -4.55
CA VAL A 503 -11.89 -5.31 -5.44
C VAL A 503 -11.44 -4.93 -6.85
N PRO A 504 -11.81 -5.70 -7.90
CA PRO A 504 -11.55 -5.36 -9.29
C PRO A 504 -12.28 -4.10 -9.76
N LEU A 505 -11.58 -3.25 -10.51
CA LEU A 505 -12.11 -2.03 -11.13
C LEU A 505 -12.22 -2.20 -12.65
N MET A 506 -13.43 -2.46 -13.16
CA MET A 506 -13.63 -2.78 -14.59
C MET A 506 -14.00 -1.57 -15.45
N TYR A 507 -14.72 -0.59 -14.91
CA TYR A 507 -15.22 0.55 -15.69
C TYR A 507 -14.36 1.81 -15.51
N GLN A 508 -14.60 2.81 -16.37
CA GLN A 508 -13.99 4.16 -16.30
C GLN A 508 -12.44 4.17 -16.24
N GLN A 509 -11.80 3.32 -17.05
CA GLN A 509 -10.33 3.21 -17.06
C GLN A 509 -9.63 4.55 -17.32
N GLY A 510 -10.09 5.36 -18.27
CA GLY A 510 -9.46 6.66 -18.61
C GLY A 510 -9.56 7.73 -17.52
N GLY A 511 -10.50 7.62 -16.59
CA GLY A 511 -10.64 8.55 -15.46
C GLY A 511 -9.91 8.10 -14.19
N CYS A 512 -9.34 6.89 -14.19
CA CYS A 512 -8.77 6.31 -12.98
C CYS A 512 -7.31 6.72 -12.79
N MET A 513 -6.98 7.17 -11.58
CA MET A 513 -5.61 7.52 -11.18
C MET A 513 -4.61 6.38 -11.42
N LEU A 514 -4.98 5.11 -11.18
CA LEU A 514 -4.11 3.95 -11.41
C LEU A 514 -3.74 3.79 -12.89
N THR A 515 -4.66 4.08 -13.81
CA THR A 515 -4.34 4.08 -15.25
C THR A 515 -3.42 5.24 -15.59
N LYS A 516 -3.73 6.45 -15.08
CA LYS A 516 -2.88 7.63 -15.29
C LYS A 516 -1.44 7.41 -14.77
N ALA A 517 -1.28 6.67 -13.68
CA ALA A 517 0.04 6.30 -13.17
C ALA A 517 0.82 5.44 -14.17
N ILE A 518 0.17 4.46 -14.84
CA ILE A 518 0.79 3.67 -15.91
C ILE A 518 1.12 4.55 -17.11
N GLU A 519 0.20 5.43 -17.51
CA GLU A 519 0.39 6.34 -18.65
C GLU A 519 1.52 7.35 -18.43
N SER A 520 1.81 7.71 -17.18
CA SER A 520 2.87 8.66 -16.81
C SER A 520 4.30 8.12 -16.95
N VAL A 521 4.45 6.82 -17.22
CA VAL A 521 5.74 6.14 -17.40
C VAL A 521 6.03 5.96 -18.89
N ASP A 522 7.26 6.25 -19.31
CA ASP A 522 7.72 6.04 -20.69
C ASP A 522 8.17 4.58 -20.88
N TRP A 523 7.23 3.73 -21.30
CA TRP A 523 7.44 2.28 -21.39
C TRP A 523 8.37 1.85 -22.54
N ARG A 524 8.64 2.77 -23.49
CA ARG A 524 9.59 2.53 -24.60
C ARG A 524 10.99 2.23 -24.12
N GLN A 525 11.39 2.84 -23.00
CA GLN A 525 12.69 2.60 -22.38
C GLN A 525 12.80 1.21 -21.75
N TYR A 526 11.67 0.55 -21.52
CA TYR A 526 11.57 -0.75 -20.85
C TYR A 526 11.18 -1.90 -21.81
N GLY A 527 11.05 -1.62 -23.12
CA GLY A 527 10.86 -2.63 -24.15
C GLY A 527 9.41 -2.89 -24.57
N LEU A 528 8.46 -2.06 -24.15
CA LEU A 528 7.09 -2.06 -24.70
C LEU A 528 6.94 -0.92 -25.71
N ASP A 529 6.03 -1.07 -26.68
CA ASP A 529 5.75 -0.01 -27.65
C ASP A 529 4.78 1.01 -27.04
N GLN A 530 4.94 2.30 -27.35
CA GLN A 530 4.05 3.36 -26.88
C GLN A 530 4.00 4.47 -27.95
N PRO A 531 3.17 4.28 -28.99
CA PRO A 531 3.09 5.23 -30.10
C PRO A 531 2.68 6.61 -29.58
N GLY A 532 3.52 7.63 -29.82
CA GLY A 532 3.25 9.01 -29.39
C GLY A 532 3.66 9.35 -27.94
N GLY A 533 4.25 8.40 -27.20
CA GLY A 533 4.82 8.64 -25.86
C GLY A 533 3.82 8.98 -24.75
N ASN A 534 2.53 8.99 -25.04
CA ASN A 534 1.44 9.27 -24.12
C ASN A 534 0.37 8.16 -24.22
N GLY A 535 -0.22 7.78 -23.09
CA GLY A 535 -1.29 6.78 -23.04
C GLY A 535 -0.81 5.37 -22.71
N VAL A 536 -1.72 4.40 -22.75
CA VAL A 536 -1.42 3.01 -22.35
C VAL A 536 -0.46 2.35 -23.36
N PRO A 537 0.61 1.67 -22.90
CA PRO A 537 1.54 0.98 -23.78
C PRO A 537 0.88 -0.18 -24.55
N LYS A 538 1.49 -0.55 -25.67
CA LYS A 538 1.17 -1.72 -26.48
C LYS A 538 2.22 -2.81 -26.30
N GLY A 539 1.76 -4.04 -26.27
CA GLY A 539 2.63 -5.20 -26.17
C GLY A 539 1.95 -6.41 -25.57
N PRO A 540 2.59 -7.58 -25.64
CA PRO A 540 2.09 -8.84 -25.10
C PRO A 540 2.36 -8.91 -23.58
N ALA A 541 1.79 -7.95 -22.85
CA ALA A 541 1.92 -7.83 -21.40
C ALA A 541 0.57 -7.54 -20.75
N ALA A 542 0.45 -7.90 -19.47
CA ALA A 542 -0.58 -7.36 -18.59
C ALA A 542 0.06 -6.73 -17.36
N ILE A 543 -0.48 -5.59 -16.94
CA ILE A 543 0.00 -4.83 -15.78
C ILE A 543 -1.10 -4.83 -14.73
N LEU A 544 -0.77 -5.37 -13.56
CA LEU A 544 -1.58 -5.37 -12.36
C LEU A 544 -1.17 -4.21 -11.45
N VAL A 545 -2.16 -3.46 -10.97
CA VAL A 545 -1.96 -2.40 -9.97
C VAL A 545 -2.98 -2.60 -8.85
N HIS A 546 -2.50 -2.73 -7.63
CA HIS A 546 -3.33 -2.83 -6.44
C HIS A 546 -3.03 -1.70 -5.47
N LEU A 547 -4.09 -1.00 -5.05
CA LEU A 547 -4.06 0.00 -3.99
C LEU A 547 -4.79 -0.57 -2.76
N ALA A 548 -4.06 -0.83 -1.68
CA ALA A 548 -4.63 -1.13 -0.37
C ALA A 548 -4.64 0.16 0.48
N SER A 549 -5.80 0.56 1.01
CA SER A 549 -5.94 1.73 1.88
C SER A 549 -7.10 1.56 2.86
N THR A 550 -7.05 2.22 4.02
CA THR A 550 -8.20 2.32 4.93
C THR A 550 -9.35 3.14 4.33
N ASN A 551 -9.02 4.09 3.46
CA ASN A 551 -9.99 4.93 2.77
C ASN A 551 -9.55 5.16 1.32
N VAL A 552 -10.25 4.53 0.38
CA VAL A 552 -10.02 4.73 -1.05
C VAL A 552 -11.01 5.79 -1.55
N GLN A 553 -10.49 6.87 -2.10
CA GLN A 553 -11.31 7.92 -2.71
C GLN A 553 -11.77 7.46 -4.09
N PHE A 554 -13.06 7.13 -4.23
CA PHE A 554 -13.65 6.76 -5.52
C PHE A 554 -14.29 7.97 -6.19
N THR A 555 -14.33 7.97 -7.53
CA THR A 555 -15.04 9.01 -8.31
C THR A 555 -16.56 8.89 -8.22
N SER A 556 -17.07 7.70 -7.84
CA SER A 556 -18.49 7.41 -7.69
C SER A 556 -18.72 6.30 -6.66
N GLU A 557 -19.94 6.25 -6.11
CA GLU A 557 -20.35 5.26 -5.11
C GLU A 557 -20.35 3.81 -5.62
N ALA A 558 -20.39 3.61 -6.94
CA ALA A 558 -20.28 2.29 -7.57
C ALA A 558 -18.84 1.71 -7.55
N LYS A 559 -17.84 2.49 -7.09
CA LYS A 559 -16.43 2.09 -6.94
C LYS A 559 -15.81 1.55 -8.24
N GLU A 560 -15.74 2.40 -9.26
CA GLU A 560 -15.23 2.03 -10.59
C GLU A 560 -13.84 2.59 -10.90
N ALA A 561 -13.55 3.76 -10.36
CA ALA A 561 -12.30 4.45 -10.57
C ALA A 561 -11.87 5.14 -9.27
N VAL A 562 -10.58 5.07 -9.01
CA VAL A 562 -9.93 5.82 -7.94
C VAL A 562 -9.76 7.26 -8.42
N ALA A 563 -10.14 8.21 -7.58
CA ALA A 563 -10.00 9.64 -7.79
C ALA A 563 -8.52 10.04 -7.87
N ASP A 564 -8.25 11.21 -8.44
CA ASP A 564 -6.89 11.72 -8.59
C ASP A 564 -6.34 12.18 -7.24
N ASN A 565 -5.26 11.54 -6.79
CA ASN A 565 -4.51 11.92 -5.60
C ASN A 565 -3.02 11.85 -5.95
N GLU A 566 -2.35 12.99 -5.86
CA GLU A 566 -0.97 13.17 -6.30
C GLU A 566 0.02 12.30 -5.52
N GLU A 567 -0.12 12.21 -4.19
CA GLU A 567 0.76 11.43 -3.33
C GLU A 567 0.70 9.93 -3.68
N VAL A 568 -0.52 9.43 -3.88
CA VAL A 568 -0.73 8.02 -4.25
C VAL A 568 -0.27 7.76 -5.68
N ARG A 569 -0.49 8.70 -6.61
CA ARG A 569 -0.09 8.59 -8.02
C ARG A 569 1.42 8.54 -8.17
N GLU A 570 2.16 9.39 -7.47
CA GLU A 570 3.63 9.40 -7.51
C GLU A 570 4.22 8.13 -6.89
N GLU A 571 3.64 7.61 -5.82
CA GLU A 571 4.10 6.34 -5.24
C GLU A 571 3.81 5.15 -6.17
N ALA A 572 2.63 5.12 -6.81
CA ALA A 572 2.33 4.13 -7.84
C ALA A 572 3.26 4.23 -9.05
N ARG A 573 3.63 5.44 -9.46
CA ARG A 573 4.58 5.68 -10.55
C ARG A 573 5.98 5.13 -10.21
N LYS A 574 6.48 5.35 -8.98
CA LYS A 574 7.77 4.77 -8.54
C LYS A 574 7.76 3.25 -8.62
N ALA A 575 6.67 2.61 -8.15
CA ALA A 575 6.50 1.16 -8.25
C ALA A 575 6.54 0.67 -9.71
N MET A 576 5.88 1.39 -10.64
CA MET A 576 5.90 1.06 -12.07
C MET A 576 7.28 1.20 -12.70
N LEU A 577 8.06 2.21 -12.31
CA LEU A 577 9.43 2.41 -12.81
C LEU A 577 10.34 1.25 -12.41
N GLU A 578 10.25 0.80 -11.17
CA GLU A 578 11.02 -0.34 -10.66
C GLU A 578 10.64 -1.63 -11.39
N LEU A 579 9.33 -1.84 -11.60
CA LEU A 579 8.82 -2.96 -12.37
C LEU A 579 9.27 -2.93 -13.86
N GLY A 580 9.32 -1.74 -14.46
CA GLY A 580 9.85 -1.54 -15.81
C GLY A 580 11.33 -1.91 -15.93
N ARG A 581 12.15 -1.59 -14.91
CA ARG A 581 13.56 -2.00 -14.86
C ARG A 581 13.70 -3.53 -14.84
N GLY A 582 12.84 -4.22 -14.09
CA GLY A 582 12.77 -5.69 -14.07
C GLY A 582 12.48 -6.29 -15.46
N LEU A 583 11.47 -5.76 -16.15
CA LEU A 583 11.13 -6.19 -17.52
C LEU A 583 12.30 -5.95 -18.49
N ARG A 584 12.92 -4.78 -18.44
CA ARG A 584 14.06 -4.45 -19.31
C ARG A 584 15.22 -5.43 -19.13
N LYS A 585 15.57 -5.76 -17.88
CA LYS A 585 16.63 -6.73 -17.56
C LYS A 585 16.32 -8.10 -18.17
N HIS A 586 15.08 -8.58 -18.06
CA HIS A 586 14.64 -9.84 -18.66
C HIS A 586 14.72 -9.82 -20.20
N LEU A 587 14.20 -8.76 -20.83
CA LEU A 587 14.25 -8.62 -22.30
C LEU A 587 15.69 -8.53 -22.84
N GLU A 588 16.57 -7.83 -22.14
CA GLU A 588 18.00 -7.77 -22.48
C GLU A 588 18.68 -9.14 -22.33
N LYS A 589 18.41 -9.88 -21.23
CA LYS A 589 18.89 -11.26 -21.03
C LYS A 589 18.42 -12.17 -22.17
N LYS A 590 17.12 -12.15 -22.49
CA LYS A 590 16.51 -12.95 -23.57
C LYS A 590 17.11 -12.63 -24.95
N LYS A 591 17.30 -11.34 -25.27
CA LYS A 591 17.90 -10.90 -26.54
C LYS A 591 19.37 -11.32 -26.67
N LYS A 592 20.15 -11.25 -25.59
CA LYS A 592 21.56 -11.70 -25.56
C LYS A 592 21.65 -13.22 -25.75
N LEU A 593 20.76 -13.97 -25.11
CA LEU A 593 20.70 -15.42 -25.21
C LEU A 593 20.27 -15.89 -26.61
N ALA A 594 19.24 -15.28 -27.19
CA ALA A 594 18.77 -15.58 -28.55
C ALA A 594 19.87 -15.36 -29.62
N LYS A 595 20.53 -14.19 -29.60
CA LYS A 595 21.64 -13.91 -30.53
C LYS A 595 22.80 -14.88 -30.39
N THR A 596 23.10 -15.30 -29.15
CA THR A 596 24.18 -16.26 -28.89
C THR A 596 23.79 -17.65 -29.38
N ARG A 597 22.54 -18.06 -29.19
CA ARG A 597 22.00 -19.33 -29.68
C ARG A 597 21.98 -19.38 -31.20
N GLU A 598 21.48 -18.34 -31.87
CA GLU A 598 21.51 -18.23 -33.33
C GLU A 598 22.95 -18.33 -33.86
N LYS A 599 23.88 -17.61 -33.22
CA LYS A 599 25.31 -17.70 -33.55
C LYS A 599 25.85 -19.13 -33.36
N PHE A 600 25.45 -19.82 -32.29
CA PHE A 600 25.88 -21.18 -31.99
C PHE A 600 25.33 -22.22 -32.98
N GLU A 601 24.03 -22.18 -33.28
CA GLU A 601 23.39 -23.06 -34.28
C GLU A 601 24.03 -22.84 -35.66
N LEU A 602 24.21 -21.58 -36.06
CA LEU A 602 24.84 -21.23 -37.32
C LEU A 602 26.30 -21.70 -37.41
N ILE A 603 27.08 -21.60 -36.32
CA ILE A 603 28.45 -22.14 -36.29
C ILE A 603 28.45 -23.67 -36.32
N THR A 604 27.57 -24.32 -35.56
CA THR A 604 27.52 -25.78 -35.44
C THR A 604 27.09 -26.44 -36.75
N ASP A 605 26.22 -25.79 -37.52
CA ASP A 605 25.74 -26.32 -38.80
C ASP A 605 26.68 -25.96 -39.96
N ILE A 606 27.13 -24.70 -40.03
CA ILE A 606 27.93 -24.23 -41.18
C ILE A 606 29.38 -24.68 -41.09
N LEU A 607 30.00 -24.69 -39.90
CA LEU A 607 31.42 -24.96 -39.76
C LEU A 607 31.81 -26.40 -40.19
N PRO A 608 31.05 -27.45 -39.83
CA PRO A 608 31.28 -28.80 -40.35
C PRO A 608 31.05 -28.89 -41.86
N ALA A 609 30.00 -28.27 -42.38
CA ALA A 609 29.73 -28.26 -43.82
C ALA A 609 30.84 -27.59 -44.63
N ILE A 610 31.43 -26.49 -44.11
CA ILE A 610 32.62 -25.87 -44.71
C ILE A 610 33.81 -26.81 -44.62
N ALA A 611 34.04 -27.44 -43.47
CA ALA A 611 35.17 -28.32 -43.24
C ALA A 611 35.14 -29.55 -44.16
N GLU A 612 33.98 -30.20 -44.29
CA GLU A 612 33.77 -31.35 -45.19
C GLU A 612 33.99 -30.98 -46.66
N LYS A 613 33.36 -29.90 -47.14
CA LYS A 613 33.55 -29.44 -48.53
C LYS A 613 35.00 -29.06 -48.82
N SER A 614 35.67 -28.37 -47.89
CA SER A 614 37.07 -27.98 -48.06
C SER A 614 37.99 -29.20 -48.06
N ALA A 615 37.74 -30.15 -47.18
CA ALA A 615 38.48 -31.41 -47.09
C ALA A 615 38.29 -32.24 -48.37
N ALA A 616 37.07 -32.34 -48.89
CA ALA A 616 36.75 -33.04 -50.13
C ALA A 616 37.45 -32.43 -51.36
N ILE A 617 37.46 -31.09 -51.49
CA ILE A 617 38.15 -30.39 -52.61
C ILE A 617 39.66 -30.67 -52.59
N LEU A 618 40.26 -30.73 -51.39
CA LEU A 618 41.69 -30.90 -51.21
C LEU A 618 42.12 -32.37 -51.08
N GLY A 619 41.18 -33.31 -51.07
CA GLY A 619 41.43 -34.75 -50.87
C GLY A 619 42.03 -35.09 -49.51
N ARG A 620 41.65 -34.37 -48.45
CA ARG A 620 42.18 -34.53 -47.08
C ARG A 620 41.09 -34.97 -46.11
N GLU A 621 41.49 -35.41 -44.92
CA GLU A 621 40.58 -35.71 -43.81
C GLU A 621 40.01 -34.43 -43.19
N VAL A 622 38.81 -34.54 -42.59
CA VAL A 622 38.12 -33.41 -41.96
C VAL A 622 38.88 -33.01 -40.68
N PRO A 623 39.26 -31.72 -40.54
CA PRO A 623 40.00 -31.25 -39.37
C PRO A 623 39.13 -31.22 -38.10
N ALA A 624 39.74 -31.42 -36.93
CA ALA A 624 39.05 -31.32 -35.65
C ALA A 624 38.56 -29.89 -35.36
N LEU A 625 37.24 -29.69 -35.34
CA LEU A 625 36.63 -28.35 -35.28
C LEU A 625 36.49 -27.78 -33.87
N ALA A 626 36.63 -28.61 -32.84
CA ALA A 626 36.43 -28.20 -31.45
C ALA A 626 37.24 -26.95 -31.07
N GLY A 627 38.53 -26.90 -31.43
CA GLY A 627 39.39 -25.74 -31.15
C GLY A 627 39.01 -24.47 -31.91
N SER A 628 38.47 -24.60 -33.13
CA SER A 628 37.99 -23.46 -33.94
C SER A 628 36.67 -22.91 -33.39
N ILE A 629 35.76 -23.78 -32.97
CA ILE A 629 34.50 -23.41 -32.33
C ILE A 629 34.77 -22.59 -31.05
N THR A 630 35.68 -23.08 -30.20
CA THR A 630 36.12 -22.38 -28.98
C THR A 630 36.71 -20.99 -29.31
N LYS A 631 37.52 -20.85 -30.36
CA LYS A 631 38.07 -19.54 -30.76
C LYS A 631 37.02 -18.56 -31.26
N ILE A 632 36.01 -19.02 -32.00
CA ILE A 632 34.94 -18.17 -32.57
C ILE A 632 33.93 -17.74 -31.49
N MET A 633 33.66 -18.63 -30.53
CA MET A 633 32.75 -18.38 -29.42
C MET A 633 33.39 -17.49 -28.35
N ASN A 634 34.62 -17.80 -27.92
CA ASN A 634 35.39 -17.08 -26.89
C ASN A 634 34.55 -16.58 -25.70
N ALA A 635 33.62 -17.41 -25.23
CA ALA A 635 32.69 -17.09 -24.16
C ALA A 635 32.42 -18.32 -23.28
N VAL A 636 31.96 -18.10 -22.06
CA VAL A 636 31.47 -19.17 -21.19
C VAL A 636 29.95 -19.12 -21.21
N ILE A 637 29.29 -20.26 -21.39
CA ILE A 637 27.82 -20.33 -21.46
C ILE A 637 27.32 -21.06 -20.23
N ALA A 638 26.37 -20.45 -19.53
CA ALA A 638 25.55 -21.06 -18.49
C ALA A 638 24.18 -21.37 -19.08
N GLN A 639 23.69 -22.60 -18.90
CA GLN A 639 22.33 -23.00 -19.17
C GLN A 639 21.69 -23.41 -17.86
N GLU A 640 20.51 -22.88 -17.59
CA GLU A 640 19.70 -23.21 -16.42
C GLU A 640 18.43 -23.91 -16.92
N GLU A 641 18.12 -25.04 -16.32
CA GLU A 641 16.87 -25.75 -16.53
C GLU A 641 16.22 -25.99 -15.17
N THR A 642 14.94 -25.67 -15.07
CA THR A 642 14.16 -25.81 -13.83
C THR A 642 12.90 -26.59 -14.15
N VAL A 643 12.78 -27.77 -13.57
CA VAL A 643 11.69 -28.70 -13.83
C VAL A 643 10.97 -29.03 -12.52
N TRP A 644 9.64 -28.96 -12.55
CA TRP A 644 8.81 -29.41 -11.43
C TRP A 644 8.50 -30.90 -11.57
N ASP A 645 8.94 -31.72 -10.62
CA ASP A 645 8.55 -33.12 -10.56
C ASP A 645 7.18 -33.29 -9.86
N LYS A 646 6.26 -33.97 -10.55
CA LYS A 646 4.90 -34.23 -10.05
C LYS A 646 4.85 -35.35 -9.02
N GLU A 647 5.79 -36.29 -9.03
CA GLU A 647 5.79 -37.45 -8.13
C GLU A 647 6.43 -37.11 -6.79
N SER A 648 7.60 -36.46 -6.80
CA SER A 648 8.31 -36.08 -5.57
C SER A 648 7.86 -34.72 -4.98
N LYS A 649 7.04 -33.94 -5.70
CA LYS A 649 6.62 -32.57 -5.33
C LYS A 649 7.81 -31.62 -5.06
N ARG A 650 8.87 -31.76 -5.85
CA ARG A 650 10.10 -30.96 -5.71
C ARG A 650 10.39 -30.24 -7.02
N THR A 651 11.05 -29.08 -6.90
CA THR A 651 11.60 -28.37 -8.05
C THR A 651 13.06 -28.79 -8.23
N GLU A 652 13.38 -29.47 -9.32
CA GLU A 652 14.76 -29.81 -9.70
C GLU A 652 15.35 -28.69 -10.54
N VAL A 653 16.56 -28.24 -10.16
CA VAL A 653 17.30 -27.20 -10.87
C VAL A 653 18.62 -27.78 -11.33
N GLU A 654 18.87 -27.72 -12.64
CA GLU A 654 20.14 -28.07 -13.26
C GLU A 654 20.78 -26.82 -13.86
N ILE A 655 22.01 -26.52 -13.45
CA ILE A 655 22.82 -25.43 -13.99
C ILE A 655 24.07 -26.03 -14.63
N SER A 656 24.20 -25.93 -15.95
CA SER A 656 25.39 -26.36 -16.68
C SER A 656 26.20 -25.17 -17.18
N LEU A 657 27.49 -25.14 -16.80
CA LEU A 657 28.44 -24.11 -17.20
C LEU A 657 29.50 -24.71 -18.11
N ARG A 658 29.61 -24.23 -19.35
CA ARG A 658 30.57 -24.72 -20.33
C ARG A 658 31.53 -23.65 -20.80
N ASN A 659 32.83 -23.93 -20.70
CA ASN A 659 33.89 -22.98 -21.07
C ASN A 659 34.26 -23.09 -22.55
N TYR A 660 33.79 -22.17 -23.39
CA TYR A 660 34.23 -22.04 -24.79
C TYR A 660 35.31 -20.96 -24.97
N THR A 661 36.14 -20.70 -23.97
CA THR A 661 37.31 -19.80 -24.10
C THR A 661 38.60 -20.61 -24.28
N ALA A 662 39.62 -20.00 -24.89
CA ALA A 662 40.91 -20.64 -25.11
C ALA A 662 41.77 -20.79 -23.84
N LYS A 663 41.35 -20.22 -22.70
CA LYS A 663 42.06 -20.25 -21.42
C LYS A 663 41.26 -21.02 -20.39
N ALA A 664 41.97 -21.69 -19.47
CA ALA A 664 41.34 -22.25 -18.30
C ALA A 664 40.85 -21.12 -17.38
N ARG A 665 39.64 -21.27 -16.82
CA ARG A 665 39.03 -20.24 -15.95
C ARG A 665 38.37 -20.88 -14.73
N SER A 666 38.52 -20.23 -13.59
CA SER A 666 37.81 -20.57 -12.35
C SER A 666 36.64 -19.61 -12.14
N TYR A 667 35.48 -20.14 -11.82
CA TYR A 667 34.28 -19.36 -11.55
C TYR A 667 33.68 -19.74 -10.20
N THR A 668 33.06 -18.78 -9.53
CA THR A 668 32.10 -19.06 -8.46
C THR A 668 30.72 -18.80 -9.02
N LEU A 669 29.88 -19.82 -9.08
CA LEU A 669 28.47 -19.66 -9.45
C LEU A 669 27.67 -19.37 -8.20
N LEU A 670 26.71 -18.46 -8.31
CA LEU A 670 25.70 -18.25 -7.28
C LEU A 670 24.34 -18.40 -7.91
N ALA A 671 23.39 -18.95 -7.18
CA ALA A 671 21.99 -19.00 -7.61
C ALA A 671 21.12 -18.42 -6.51
N ASN A 672 20.07 -17.70 -6.92
CA ASN A 672 19.03 -17.35 -5.96
C ASN A 672 18.19 -18.60 -5.62
N TRP A 673 17.67 -18.63 -4.41
CA TRP A 673 16.75 -19.68 -3.98
C TRP A 673 15.78 -19.11 -2.93
N PRO A 674 14.54 -19.63 -2.83
CA PRO A 674 13.47 -19.04 -2.04
C PRO A 674 13.56 -19.34 -0.53
N GLN A 675 14.66 -18.94 0.11
CA GLN A 675 14.91 -19.19 1.54
C GLN A 675 13.86 -18.54 2.45
N ARG A 676 13.37 -17.34 2.12
CA ARG A 676 12.38 -16.59 2.90
C ARG A 676 10.98 -17.22 2.83
N GLU A 677 10.76 -18.10 1.87
CA GLU A 677 9.45 -18.73 1.59
C GLU A 677 9.31 -20.07 2.32
N GLY A 678 10.31 -20.44 3.14
CA GLY A 678 10.33 -21.71 3.88
C GLY A 678 10.81 -22.90 3.05
N ALA A 679 11.34 -22.66 1.84
CA ALA A 679 11.92 -23.72 1.01
C ALA A 679 13.22 -24.24 1.64
N ILE A 680 13.49 -25.53 1.45
CA ILE A 680 14.72 -26.20 1.90
C ILE A 680 15.43 -26.74 0.67
N MET A 681 16.71 -26.40 0.51
CA MET A 681 17.53 -26.96 -0.55
C MET A 681 17.98 -28.37 -0.17
N VAL A 682 17.64 -29.36 -0.99
CA VAL A 682 17.90 -30.80 -0.82
C VAL A 682 18.66 -31.30 -2.06
N ASP A 683 19.33 -32.45 -1.97
CA ASP A 683 20.02 -33.10 -3.09
C ASP A 683 21.12 -32.24 -3.76
N ASN A 684 21.79 -31.37 -2.99
CA ASN A 684 22.93 -30.58 -3.44
C ASN A 684 24.26 -31.33 -3.22
N GLU A 685 24.59 -32.24 -4.12
CA GLU A 685 25.78 -33.12 -4.01
C GLU A 685 27.13 -32.36 -4.05
N ARG A 686 27.16 -31.16 -4.65
CA ARG A 686 28.38 -30.34 -4.78
C ARG A 686 28.67 -29.44 -3.56
N GLY A 687 27.82 -29.46 -2.54
CA GLY A 687 27.96 -28.61 -1.36
C GLY A 687 27.76 -27.12 -1.66
N GLY A 688 28.44 -26.22 -0.94
CA GLY A 688 28.37 -24.78 -1.15
C GLY A 688 28.12 -24.02 0.15
N ARG A 689 28.07 -22.68 0.06
CA ARG A 689 27.86 -21.80 1.22
C ARG A 689 26.76 -20.79 0.94
N ALA A 690 25.93 -20.53 1.94
CA ALA A 690 25.06 -19.36 1.94
C ALA A 690 25.93 -18.10 2.02
N GLU A 691 25.74 -17.16 1.09
CA GLU A 691 26.48 -15.91 1.10
C GLU A 691 25.66 -14.74 1.67
N MET A 692 24.36 -14.76 1.41
CA MET A 692 23.35 -13.85 1.98
C MET A 692 21.99 -14.56 1.98
N THR A 693 20.96 -13.98 2.62
CA THR A 693 19.64 -14.62 2.62
C THR A 693 19.12 -14.79 1.18
N GLY A 694 18.79 -16.02 0.80
CA GLY A 694 18.27 -16.33 -0.53
C GLY A 694 19.29 -16.43 -1.66
N VAL A 695 20.61 -16.41 -1.39
CA VAL A 695 21.65 -16.66 -2.42
C VAL A 695 22.62 -17.73 -1.95
N TRP A 696 22.78 -18.78 -2.76
CA TRP A 696 23.68 -19.90 -2.50
C TRP A 696 24.87 -19.89 -3.47
N ALA A 697 26.08 -20.10 -2.97
CA ALA A 697 27.31 -20.01 -3.75
C ALA A 697 28.07 -21.35 -3.84
N TRP A 698 28.44 -21.74 -5.06
CA TRP A 698 29.30 -22.88 -5.38
C TRP A 698 30.62 -22.40 -5.99
N LYS A 699 31.73 -22.80 -5.39
CA LYS A 699 33.07 -22.59 -5.97
C LYS A 699 33.36 -23.72 -6.94
N LEU A 700 33.47 -23.40 -8.24
CA LEU A 700 33.79 -24.40 -9.25
C LEU A 700 35.30 -24.63 -9.35
N GLU A 701 35.65 -25.85 -9.73
CA GLU A 701 37.00 -26.18 -10.15
C GLU A 701 37.39 -25.42 -11.44
N THR A 702 38.68 -25.40 -11.72
CA THR A 702 39.20 -24.66 -12.88
C THR A 702 38.78 -25.37 -14.16
N LEU A 703 37.87 -24.77 -14.93
CA LEU A 703 37.35 -25.32 -16.18
C LEU A 703 38.35 -25.13 -17.32
N LYS A 704 38.83 -26.22 -17.91
CA LYS A 704 39.66 -26.18 -19.12
C LYS A 704 38.81 -25.83 -20.36
N PRO A 705 39.44 -25.38 -21.46
CA PRO A 705 38.74 -25.14 -22.72
C PRO A 705 37.94 -26.39 -23.18
N GLY A 706 36.63 -26.22 -23.40
CA GLY A 706 35.71 -27.28 -23.85
C GLY A 706 35.07 -28.10 -22.72
N GLU A 707 35.53 -27.94 -21.48
CA GLU A 707 35.01 -28.64 -20.29
C GLU A 707 33.71 -28.00 -19.78
N SER A 708 32.86 -28.81 -19.16
CA SER A 708 31.59 -28.39 -18.57
C SER A 708 31.49 -28.82 -17.10
N ALA A 709 30.90 -27.97 -16.29
CA ALA A 709 30.52 -28.25 -14.91
C ALA A 709 29.01 -28.17 -14.77
N THR A 710 28.40 -29.23 -14.23
CA THR A 710 26.96 -29.26 -13.92
C THR A 710 26.75 -29.20 -12.42
N ILE A 711 25.81 -28.38 -11.98
CA ILE A 711 25.31 -28.31 -10.60
C ILE A 711 23.85 -28.73 -10.64
N THR A 712 23.47 -29.68 -9.81
CA THR A 712 22.09 -30.12 -9.60
C THR A 712 21.73 -29.92 -8.14
N PHE A 713 20.54 -29.36 -7.89
CA PHE A 713 19.94 -29.31 -6.55
C PHE A 713 18.41 -29.35 -6.68
N ALA A 714 17.74 -29.83 -5.63
CA ALA A 714 16.30 -29.84 -5.52
C ALA A 714 15.83 -28.84 -4.46
N LEU A 715 14.65 -28.25 -4.64
CA LEU A 715 13.98 -27.41 -3.66
C LEU A 715 12.74 -28.12 -3.14
N ASP A 716 12.69 -28.33 -1.82
CA ASP A 716 11.56 -28.92 -1.09
C ASP A 716 10.76 -27.82 -0.35
N GLY A 717 9.48 -28.06 -0.11
CA GLY A 717 8.57 -27.12 0.58
C GLY A 717 7.90 -26.06 -0.31
N LEU A 718 8.06 -26.13 -1.63
CA LEU A 718 7.40 -25.27 -2.60
C LEU A 718 6.18 -25.96 -3.22
N GLU A 719 5.24 -25.21 -3.79
CA GLU A 719 4.14 -25.75 -4.60
C GLU A 719 4.41 -25.57 -6.11
N LYS A 720 3.63 -26.27 -6.94
CA LYS A 720 3.78 -26.23 -8.40
C LYS A 720 3.62 -24.80 -8.93
N GLY A 721 4.70 -24.26 -9.50
CA GLY A 721 4.73 -22.94 -10.12
C GLY A 721 5.26 -21.81 -9.24
N ASP A 722 5.64 -22.11 -7.99
CA ASP A 722 6.20 -21.11 -7.06
C ASP A 722 7.56 -20.60 -7.56
N TRP A 723 8.37 -21.52 -8.10
CA TRP A 723 9.69 -21.25 -8.64
C TRP A 723 9.82 -21.77 -10.08
N THR A 724 9.95 -20.86 -11.04
CA THR A 724 9.94 -21.17 -12.48
C THR A 724 11.25 -20.80 -13.18
N GLU A 725 11.94 -19.79 -12.68
CA GLU A 725 13.23 -19.34 -13.18
C GLU A 725 14.18 -19.17 -11.99
N THR A 726 15.38 -19.71 -12.11
CA THR A 726 16.48 -19.51 -11.16
C THR A 726 17.44 -18.51 -11.77
N ASP A 727 17.65 -17.37 -11.12
CA ASP A 727 18.66 -16.41 -11.54
C ASP A 727 20.04 -16.91 -11.13
N VAL A 728 20.86 -17.19 -12.15
CA VAL A 728 22.26 -17.55 -11.98
C VAL A 728 23.14 -16.30 -12.03
N PHE A 729 23.97 -16.16 -11.02
CA PHE A 729 25.03 -15.15 -10.91
C PHE A 729 26.40 -15.82 -10.97
N TYR A 730 27.43 -15.06 -11.33
CA TYR A 730 28.80 -15.56 -11.30
C TYR A 730 29.79 -14.50 -10.80
N ARG A 731 30.86 -14.97 -10.17
CA ARG A 731 32.08 -14.20 -9.92
C ARG A 731 33.24 -14.85 -10.65
N GLY A 732 33.91 -14.05 -11.48
CA GLY A 732 35.05 -14.51 -12.26
C GLY A 732 35.42 -13.52 -13.35
N ALA A 733 36.53 -13.80 -14.04
CA ALA A 733 37.01 -12.96 -15.12
C ALA A 733 36.24 -13.22 -16.42
N GLY A 734 35.80 -12.14 -17.07
CA GLY A 734 35.12 -12.09 -18.36
C GLY A 734 33.67 -12.57 -18.35
N ASP A 735 32.93 -12.18 -19.38
CA ASP A 735 31.49 -12.37 -19.46
C ASP A 735 31.08 -13.84 -19.57
N VAL A 736 30.24 -14.29 -18.65
CA VAL A 736 29.45 -15.53 -18.77
C VAL A 736 28.11 -15.16 -19.40
N ILE A 737 27.71 -15.91 -20.42
CA ILE A 737 26.44 -15.75 -21.12
C ILE A 737 25.41 -16.66 -20.42
N GLY A 738 24.26 -16.12 -20.03
CA GLY A 738 23.23 -16.84 -19.27
C GLY A 738 23.24 -16.50 -17.78
N ALA A 739 24.39 -16.08 -17.23
CA ALA A 739 24.54 -15.67 -15.84
C ALA A 739 24.87 -14.18 -15.70
N THR A 740 24.43 -13.54 -14.61
CA THR A 740 24.72 -12.12 -14.31
C THR A 740 26.01 -12.00 -13.50
N LYS A 741 26.89 -11.05 -13.85
CA LYS A 741 28.10 -10.82 -13.06
C LYS A 741 27.73 -10.21 -11.71
N MET A 742 28.24 -10.78 -10.63
CA MET A 742 28.01 -10.25 -9.29
C MET A 742 29.12 -9.27 -8.93
N ASP A 743 28.85 -7.98 -9.14
CA ASP A 743 29.73 -6.86 -8.83
C ASP A 743 29.42 -6.26 -7.45
N ASP A 744 30.39 -5.60 -6.81
CA ASP A 744 30.26 -5.03 -5.45
C ASP A 744 29.10 -4.04 -5.31
N ALA A 745 28.79 -3.28 -6.37
CA ALA A 745 27.65 -2.36 -6.40
C ALA A 745 26.28 -3.08 -6.41
N LEU A 746 26.18 -4.22 -7.11
CA LEU A 746 24.96 -5.04 -7.12
C LEU A 746 24.78 -5.75 -5.77
N LEU A 747 25.90 -6.11 -5.12
CA LEU A 747 25.91 -6.66 -3.77
C LEU A 747 25.39 -5.65 -2.74
N ALA A 748 25.84 -4.40 -2.83
CA ALA A 748 25.40 -3.31 -1.96
C ALA A 748 23.92 -2.98 -2.16
N GLU A 749 23.42 -3.00 -3.39
CA GLU A 749 21.99 -2.79 -3.68
C GLU A 749 21.11 -3.92 -3.11
N LEU A 750 21.54 -5.18 -3.25
CA LEU A 750 20.81 -6.32 -2.68
C LEU A 750 20.82 -6.32 -1.15
N ARG A 751 21.91 -5.88 -0.53
CA ARG A 751 21.99 -5.67 0.93
C ARG A 751 21.09 -4.52 1.39
N ARG A 752 21.13 -3.37 0.71
CA ARG A 752 20.25 -2.24 1.03
C ARG A 752 18.76 -2.60 0.86
N GLN A 753 18.40 -3.37 -0.16
CA GLN A 753 17.04 -3.91 -0.29
C GLN A 753 16.70 -4.87 0.86
N GLU A 754 17.66 -5.65 1.35
CA GLU A 754 17.50 -6.54 2.50
C GLU A 754 17.28 -5.75 3.79
N ASP A 755 18.06 -4.70 4.07
CA ASP A 755 17.97 -3.86 5.27
C ASP A 755 16.61 -3.12 5.35
N VAL A 756 16.16 -2.58 4.22
CA VAL A 756 14.83 -1.94 4.08
C VAL A 756 13.68 -2.94 4.31
N LEU A 757 13.89 -4.23 4.04
CA LEU A 757 12.90 -5.29 4.20
C LEU A 757 12.91 -5.95 5.59
N THR A 758 14.05 -6.01 6.28
CA THR A 758 14.18 -6.54 7.64
C THR A 758 13.82 -5.50 8.70
N GLY A 759 13.84 -4.21 8.36
CA GLY A 759 13.48 -3.12 9.26
C GLY A 759 14.57 -2.81 10.28
N GLU A 760 15.82 -3.21 10.00
CA GLU A 760 16.98 -2.68 10.71
C GLU A 760 17.27 -1.29 10.13
N PRO A 761 17.33 -0.24 10.97
CA PRO A 761 17.65 1.10 10.49
C PRO A 761 19.07 1.13 9.90
N ASP A 762 19.27 1.92 8.85
CA ASP A 762 20.59 2.21 8.29
C ASP A 762 21.48 2.74 9.43
N GLU A 763 22.56 2.03 9.78
CA GLU A 763 23.54 2.47 10.80
C GLU A 763 24.14 3.85 10.46
N GLU A 764 24.10 4.25 9.17
CA GLU A 764 24.51 5.59 8.71
C GLU A 764 23.48 6.69 9.05
N GLU A 765 22.18 6.38 9.14
CA GLU A 765 21.16 7.33 9.62
C GLU A 765 21.22 7.46 11.15
N GLU A 766 21.35 6.36 11.89
CA GLU A 766 21.52 6.40 13.36
C GLU A 766 22.82 7.10 13.77
N ALA A 767 23.94 6.89 13.08
CA ALA A 767 25.18 7.61 13.37
C ALA A 767 25.04 9.12 13.15
N SER A 768 24.26 9.55 12.15
CA SER A 768 24.00 10.97 11.90
C SER A 768 23.03 11.59 12.91
N GLU A 769 22.03 10.82 13.38
CA GLU A 769 21.08 11.25 14.41
C GLU A 769 21.69 11.24 15.82
N GLU A 770 22.61 10.30 16.12
CA GLU A 770 23.36 10.24 17.38
C GLU A 770 24.46 11.30 17.45
N GLU A 771 25.15 11.61 16.33
CA GLU A 771 26.08 12.74 16.27
C GLU A 771 25.36 14.09 16.44
N GLU A 772 24.19 14.28 15.84
CA GLU A 772 23.37 15.49 16.06
C GLU A 772 22.82 15.57 17.50
N ALA A 773 22.46 14.43 18.12
CA ALA A 773 21.97 14.39 19.50
C ALA A 773 23.08 14.64 20.54
N MET A 774 24.31 14.22 20.28
CA MET A 774 25.46 14.46 21.17
C MET A 774 26.02 15.88 21.09
N LEU A 775 25.68 16.65 20.05
CA LEU A 775 26.10 18.05 19.90
C LEU A 775 25.17 19.08 20.59
N GLU A 776 24.00 18.67 21.10
CA GLU A 776 23.00 19.56 21.73
C GLU A 776 22.85 19.44 23.27
N SER A 777 23.70 18.69 23.98
CA SER A 777 23.67 18.62 25.44
C SER A 777 24.85 19.34 26.10
N ASP A 778 24.58 20.44 26.83
CA ASP A 778 25.54 21.09 27.73
C ASP A 778 25.95 20.12 28.88
N PRO A 779 27.22 20.16 29.35
CA PRO A 779 27.69 19.31 30.44
C PRO A 779 27.24 19.85 31.81
N GLU A 780 26.54 19.03 32.60
CA GLU A 780 26.29 19.30 34.04
C GLU A 780 27.57 19.07 34.87
N PRO A 781 27.76 19.80 36.00
CA PRO A 781 28.97 19.73 36.81
C PRO A 781 29.01 18.45 37.67
N PRO A 782 30.21 17.95 38.04
CA PRO A 782 30.35 16.70 38.78
C PRO A 782 29.90 16.87 40.23
N SER A 783 29.04 15.96 40.70
CA SER A 783 28.76 15.74 42.12
C SER A 783 29.55 14.54 42.65
N SER A 784 29.98 14.65 43.91
CA SER A 784 30.92 13.80 44.65
C SER A 784 30.46 12.36 44.90
N PRO A 785 31.37 11.41 45.16
CA PRO A 785 31.02 10.00 45.38
C PRO A 785 30.56 9.73 46.81
N GLU A 786 29.42 9.07 46.97
CA GLU A 786 28.99 8.41 48.20
C GLU A 786 29.13 6.88 48.10
N ILE A 787 29.36 6.28 49.25
CA ILE A 787 29.86 4.94 49.53
C ILE A 787 28.68 3.96 49.65
N ASP A 788 28.76 2.79 48.99
CA ASP A 788 27.82 1.67 49.20
C ASP A 788 28.39 0.66 50.20
N ASP A 789 27.69 0.50 51.33
CA ASP A 789 27.83 -0.60 52.30
C ASP A 789 26.77 -1.68 51.98
N GLU A 790 27.20 -2.91 51.69
CA GLU A 790 26.33 -4.10 51.59
C GLU A 790 26.19 -4.81 52.93
N GLU A 791 24.96 -5.17 53.34
CA GLU A 791 24.68 -6.28 54.27
C GLU A 791 23.17 -6.71 54.22
N PRO A 792 22.75 -7.89 54.74
CA PRO A 792 22.54 -9.14 53.99
C PRO A 792 21.10 -9.72 54.11
N PRO A 793 20.77 -10.90 53.52
CA PRO A 793 19.43 -11.50 53.60
C PRO A 793 19.32 -12.65 54.63
N THR A 794 18.12 -12.83 55.22
CA THR A 794 17.70 -13.98 56.06
C THR A 794 16.18 -14.17 55.95
N PRO A 795 15.53 -15.24 56.50
CA PRO A 795 15.96 -16.63 56.76
C PRO A 795 14.90 -17.70 56.39
N SER A 796 15.26 -18.99 56.44
CA SER A 796 14.38 -20.06 56.99
C SER A 796 15.23 -21.25 57.49
N GLY A 797 14.93 -21.78 58.70
CA GLY A 797 15.69 -22.84 59.41
C GLY A 797 15.18 -24.27 59.14
N PRO A 798 15.39 -25.29 60.02
CA PRO A 798 16.04 -25.28 61.34
C PRO A 798 17.11 -26.40 61.63
N LYS A 799 17.98 -26.09 62.60
CA LYS A 799 18.76 -26.90 63.59
C LYS A 799 18.99 -28.43 63.39
N GLN A 800 20.27 -28.83 63.42
CA GLN A 800 20.79 -29.81 64.40
C GLN A 800 22.33 -29.80 64.46
N THR A 801 22.86 -30.22 65.61
CA THR A 801 24.20 -30.02 66.17
C THR A 801 25.17 -31.19 65.94
N LEU A 802 26.45 -30.90 66.19
CA LEU A 802 27.53 -31.76 66.73
C LEU A 802 28.41 -32.58 65.76
N PHE A 803 29.71 -32.24 65.77
CA PHE A 803 30.92 -33.09 65.78
C PHE A 803 30.99 -34.33 64.86
N ASP A 804 31.96 -34.39 63.93
CA ASP A 804 33.30 -34.96 64.19
C ASP A 804 34.16 -35.04 62.89
N TYR A 805 35.44 -34.70 63.06
CA TYR A 805 36.68 -35.29 62.53
C TYR A 805 36.82 -35.82 61.08
N THR A 806 37.97 -35.40 60.50
CA THR A 806 38.92 -36.15 59.61
C THR A 806 38.45 -36.47 58.19
N GLU A 807 39.25 -36.44 57.13
CA GLU A 807 40.69 -36.38 56.90
C GLU A 807 40.91 -36.20 55.39
N GLY A 808 41.93 -35.44 55.00
CA GLY A 808 42.90 -35.88 53.99
C GLY A 808 42.50 -35.76 52.52
N ASP A 809 42.97 -34.72 51.83
CA ASP A 809 44.27 -34.69 51.12
C ASP A 809 44.35 -35.68 49.95
N ALA A 810 44.22 -35.14 48.74
CA ALA A 810 45.29 -35.07 47.73
C ALA A 810 44.88 -34.15 46.58
#